data_AF-A0A9W8PVE6-F1
#
_entry.id   AF-A0A9W8PVE6-F1
#
_cell.length_a   1.000
_cell.length_b   1.000
_cell.length_c   1.000
_cell.angle_alpha   90.00
_cell.angle_beta   90.00
_cell.angle_gamma   90.00
#
_symmetry.space_group_name_H-M   'P 1'
#
loop_
_entity.id
_entity.type
_entity.pdbx_description
1 polymer ?
#
loop_
_entity_poly.entity_id
_entity_poly.type
_entity_poly.pdbx_seq_one_letter_code
_entity_poly.pdbx_strand_id
1 'polypeptide(L)'
;MSSRQLRKLQKQRELEEVQNIVEKDSEESEDDQMPVAPKPRVSLFAALGGDDEDEAQDDDDDEEEDKRQPQEDVNEAKQSVPTGKGKKNKKKKKKAAKTKTPPPHEDEDEDEIDKAIKELNIKTSRSGGQSTGGDSTVQTRRINELLSINPYHLKVANEMKNLFGSDIIQSAEAEEEQERNRRFRGNGPREVDIETFLRGPPGQPKLPEISLRRNVFIQGREHWPKQSAGGLTMKEIKKADDGSWTEYAYFHDKNYDATQAFFFSCVQIGDPMRMVHLLKEFPYHVSTLLQVSSVAKQDQNMALAAELCERALFTFGRVTTNAFRQNIEHGRARLDFRRPENRQFWLAGYHYLKSLVRKGTYRTALEWAKLLYSLDHNDPYGMRHFIHFLAIRAREGRWLIDFVDELEKTSDNRDTVYLRQSLVLAHLQLGDTARATEELEKGMRRVPWLYCGLFQELNLDTPPSIWGISADSNARSFWVKLYIHQAKDLWNNAQATSLLENVAKKLEKVDTGVLPSDDSPPDHGVTRLTFLEGQTSLIALAPREYLDVQPNYEFDPLPPPEEENIFSGHGTRLPWEDRQHGQQRPTNEIEERLRNIFARRAAAAAPANGAADGEAGSDDEAALLAQLDDEELERDLAAARNGSDGGVLGILMQLLGVQTGPTGERPDEADADQDRDTDTRAGPDTDTDGVPGAWPEDH
;
A
#
# COMPACT_ATOMS: atom_id res chain seq x y z
N MET A 1 -26.74 34.44 25.75
CA MET A 1 -26.86 34.22 24.29
C MET A 1 -25.88 33.12 23.91
N SER A 2 -26.38 31.96 23.47
CA SER A 2 -25.54 30.81 23.14
C SER A 2 -24.65 31.11 21.92
N SER A 3 -23.42 30.59 21.89
CA SER A 3 -22.45 30.78 20.79
C SER A 3 -22.99 30.41 19.41
N ARG A 4 -23.98 29.51 19.36
CA ARG A 4 -24.73 29.17 18.13
C ARG A 4 -25.63 30.30 17.63
N GLN A 5 -26.27 31.06 18.54
CA GLN A 5 -27.12 32.19 18.17
C GLN A 5 -26.27 33.35 17.62
N LEU A 6 -25.07 33.59 18.18
CA LEU A 6 -24.13 34.59 17.68
C LEU A 6 -23.65 34.26 16.25
N ARG A 7 -23.29 33.00 15.97
CA ARG A 7 -22.90 32.57 14.61
C ARG A 7 -24.03 32.69 13.59
N LYS A 8 -25.28 32.40 13.99
CA LYS A 8 -26.44 32.54 13.11
C LYS A 8 -26.73 34.01 12.76
N LEU A 9 -26.56 34.91 13.74
CA LEU A 9 -26.72 36.35 13.58
C LEU A 9 -25.59 36.95 12.71
N GLN A 10 -24.37 36.44 12.85
CA GLN A 10 -23.22 36.86 12.05
C GLN A 10 -23.38 36.43 10.58
N LYS A 11 -23.84 35.19 10.35
CA LYS A 11 -24.13 34.66 9.01
C LYS A 11 -25.29 35.39 8.31
N GLN A 12 -26.28 35.87 9.07
CA GLN A 12 -27.37 36.69 8.52
C GLN A 12 -26.88 38.08 8.10
N ARG A 13 -26.00 38.72 8.89
CA ARG A 13 -25.40 40.00 8.51
C ARG A 13 -24.52 39.92 7.27
N GLU A 14 -23.73 38.85 7.12
CA GLU A 14 -22.90 38.64 5.93
C GLU A 14 -23.75 38.45 4.66
N LEU A 15 -24.91 37.78 4.76
CA LEU A 15 -25.83 37.61 3.64
C LEU A 15 -26.52 38.92 3.24
N GLU A 16 -26.89 39.76 4.21
CA GLU A 16 -27.44 41.10 3.96
C GLU A 16 -26.40 42.05 3.33
N GLU A 17 -25.11 41.90 3.70
CA GLU A 17 -24.02 42.68 3.11
C GLU A 17 -23.75 42.27 1.66
N VAL A 18 -23.82 40.98 1.34
CA VAL A 18 -23.67 40.47 -0.03
C VAL A 18 -24.86 40.90 -0.91
N GLN A 19 -26.09 40.88 -0.40
CA GLN A 19 -27.26 41.37 -1.15
C GLN A 19 -27.17 42.88 -1.45
N ASN A 20 -26.72 43.68 -0.49
CA ASN A 20 -26.51 45.12 -0.70
C ASN A 20 -25.40 45.44 -1.72
N ILE A 21 -24.39 44.58 -1.86
CA ILE A 21 -23.32 44.75 -2.87
C ILE A 21 -23.86 44.41 -4.27
N VAL A 22 -24.69 43.37 -4.40
CA VAL A 22 -25.30 42.97 -5.67
C VAL A 22 -26.31 44.02 -6.16
N GLU A 23 -27.11 44.62 -5.26
CA GLU A 23 -28.02 45.72 -5.64
C GLU A 23 -27.26 46.99 -6.08
N LYS A 24 -26.05 47.23 -5.54
CA LYS A 24 -25.22 48.39 -5.90
C LYS A 24 -24.50 48.26 -7.24
N ASP A 25 -24.13 47.04 -7.64
CA ASP A 25 -23.53 46.75 -8.95
C ASP A 25 -24.56 46.66 -10.09
N SER A 26 -25.86 46.67 -9.75
CA SER A 26 -26.96 46.55 -10.73
C SER A 26 -27.44 47.88 -11.31
N GLU A 27 -27.03 49.03 -10.75
CA GLU A 27 -27.50 50.36 -11.17
C GLU A 27 -26.49 51.19 -11.99
N GLU A 28 -25.27 50.70 -12.26
CA GLU A 28 -24.30 51.38 -13.13
C GLU A 28 -23.81 50.45 -14.25
N SER A 29 -24.45 50.51 -15.43
CA SER A 29 -23.83 50.47 -16.77
C SER A 29 -24.74 49.82 -17.84
N GLU A 30 -25.63 50.62 -18.44
CA GLU A 30 -26.12 50.40 -19.81
C GLU A 30 -25.13 51.06 -20.80
N ASP A 31 -24.44 50.28 -21.65
CA ASP A 31 -24.25 50.64 -23.06
C ASP A 31 -23.74 49.47 -23.92
N ASP A 32 -24.16 49.49 -25.18
CA ASP A 32 -24.14 48.44 -26.21
C ASP A 32 -22.76 48.18 -26.84
N GLN A 33 -22.33 46.90 -26.95
CA GLN A 33 -21.54 46.34 -28.09
C GLN A 33 -21.16 44.85 -27.90
N MET A 34 -21.60 43.99 -28.82
CA MET A 34 -21.10 42.61 -28.98
C MET A 34 -19.63 42.60 -29.48
N PRO A 35 -18.77 41.69 -28.99
CA PRO A 35 -18.13 40.76 -29.94
C PRO A 35 -17.78 39.34 -29.42
N VAL A 36 -17.98 38.38 -30.33
CA VAL A 36 -17.17 37.16 -30.64
C VAL A 36 -16.73 36.22 -29.51
N ALA A 37 -17.30 35.01 -29.51
CA ALA A 37 -16.93 33.88 -28.65
C ALA A 37 -15.49 33.37 -28.89
N PRO A 38 -14.69 33.12 -27.84
CA PRO A 38 -13.42 32.42 -27.97
C PRO A 38 -13.63 30.91 -28.10
N LYS A 39 -12.96 30.28 -29.08
CA LYS A 39 -12.94 28.82 -29.27
C LYS A 39 -12.28 28.11 -28.08
N PRO A 40 -12.75 26.91 -27.68
CA PRO A 40 -12.17 26.16 -26.58
C PRO A 40 -10.75 25.70 -26.94
N ARG A 41 -9.81 25.94 -26.03
CA ARG A 41 -8.43 25.44 -26.13
C ARG A 41 -8.44 23.95 -25.81
N VAL A 42 -7.92 23.16 -26.74
CA VAL A 42 -7.76 21.71 -26.62
C VAL A 42 -6.86 21.42 -25.42
N SER A 43 -7.33 20.51 -24.54
CA SER A 43 -6.60 20.07 -23.35
C SER A 43 -5.34 19.31 -23.75
N LEU A 44 -4.18 19.82 -23.34
CA LEU A 44 -2.86 19.24 -23.53
C LEU A 44 -2.65 17.91 -22.76
N PHE A 45 -3.61 17.48 -21.94
CA PHE A 45 -3.56 16.20 -21.23
C PHE A 45 -3.96 15.00 -22.12
N ALA A 46 -4.69 15.21 -23.22
CA ALA A 46 -5.09 14.14 -24.13
C ALA A 46 -3.95 13.65 -25.05
N ALA A 47 -2.79 14.32 -25.07
CA ALA A 47 -1.63 13.99 -25.91
C ALA A 47 -0.45 13.37 -25.12
N LEU A 48 -0.68 12.99 -23.86
CA LEU A 48 0.34 12.41 -22.97
C LEU A 48 0.02 10.96 -22.55
N GLY A 49 -0.93 10.34 -23.25
CA GLY A 49 -1.42 8.99 -22.96
C GLY A 49 -1.57 8.12 -24.21
N GLY A 50 -0.59 8.18 -25.11
CA GLY A 50 -0.58 7.33 -26.30
C GLY A 50 0.71 7.48 -27.08
N ASP A 51 1.77 6.81 -26.64
CA ASP A 51 2.66 6.01 -27.49
C ASP A 51 3.67 5.30 -26.58
N ASP A 52 3.70 3.98 -26.64
CA ASP A 52 4.87 3.11 -26.43
C ASP A 52 4.36 1.66 -26.46
N GLU A 53 4.37 1.07 -27.66
CA GLU A 53 4.83 -0.30 -28.00
C GLU A 53 4.16 -0.77 -29.30
N ASP A 54 4.97 -0.90 -30.36
CA ASP A 54 5.03 -2.09 -31.22
C ASP A 54 6.25 -1.98 -32.16
N GLU A 55 7.37 -2.61 -31.80
CA GLU A 55 8.40 -3.02 -32.75
C GLU A 55 8.00 -4.39 -33.33
N ALA A 56 7.53 -4.39 -34.58
CA ALA A 56 7.55 -5.58 -35.43
C ALA A 56 8.12 -5.20 -36.80
N GLN A 57 9.22 -5.87 -37.10
CA GLN A 57 10.04 -5.78 -38.30
C GLN A 57 9.37 -6.52 -39.46
N ASP A 58 9.22 -5.89 -40.62
CA ASP A 58 9.43 -6.55 -41.93
C ASP A 58 9.65 -5.51 -43.05
N ASP A 59 10.59 -5.84 -43.94
CA ASP A 59 11.10 -5.06 -45.07
C ASP A 59 10.10 -4.95 -46.24
N ASP A 60 10.11 -3.82 -46.97
CA ASP A 60 10.35 -3.80 -48.43
C ASP A 60 10.35 -2.36 -48.99
N ASP A 61 11.28 -2.14 -49.93
CA ASP A 61 11.64 -0.92 -50.66
C ASP A 61 10.50 -0.27 -51.47
N ASP A 62 10.51 1.07 -51.58
CA ASP A 62 10.66 1.76 -52.89
C ASP A 62 10.77 3.29 -52.75
N GLU A 63 11.68 3.85 -53.54
CA GLU A 63 12.09 5.27 -53.65
C GLU A 63 11.01 6.16 -54.32
N GLU A 64 10.91 7.44 -53.92
CA GLU A 64 11.20 8.58 -54.82
C GLU A 64 11.12 9.96 -54.13
N GLU A 65 12.03 10.83 -54.57
CA GLU A 65 12.23 12.23 -54.17
C GLU A 65 11.08 13.16 -54.63
N ASP A 66 10.80 14.25 -53.89
CA ASP A 66 11.01 15.59 -54.49
C ASP A 66 11.11 16.72 -53.45
N LYS A 67 11.96 17.68 -53.81
CA LYS A 67 12.43 18.85 -53.04
C LYS A 67 11.42 20.00 -53.08
N ARG A 68 11.51 20.90 -52.07
CA ARG A 68 11.73 22.37 -52.25
C ARG A 68 11.63 23.14 -50.92
N GLN A 69 12.75 23.73 -50.49
CA GLN A 69 12.79 25.05 -49.83
C GLN A 69 12.65 26.14 -50.91
N PRO A 70 12.24 27.39 -50.60
CA PRO A 70 13.19 28.46 -50.20
C PRO A 70 12.63 29.46 -49.15
N GLN A 71 13.40 29.84 -48.12
CA GLN A 71 14.30 31.00 -47.96
C GLN A 71 13.69 32.28 -47.33
N GLU A 72 14.55 32.88 -46.50
CA GLU A 72 14.45 34.10 -45.69
C GLU A 72 14.31 35.40 -46.49
N ASP A 73 13.89 36.47 -45.81
CA ASP A 73 14.51 37.79 -46.02
C ASP A 73 14.39 38.73 -44.80
N VAL A 74 15.37 39.63 -44.74
CA VAL A 74 15.93 40.38 -43.61
C VAL A 74 15.29 41.77 -43.44
N ASN A 75 15.31 42.34 -42.21
CA ASN A 75 15.61 43.78 -42.04
C ASN A 75 16.09 44.19 -40.63
N GLU A 76 17.33 44.68 -40.59
CA GLU A 76 17.94 45.66 -39.67
C GLU A 76 17.13 46.99 -39.60
N ALA A 77 17.27 47.98 -38.70
CA ALA A 77 18.12 48.32 -37.56
C ALA A 77 17.49 49.58 -36.86
N LYS A 78 17.85 49.88 -35.60
CA LYS A 78 18.45 51.18 -35.15
C LYS A 78 18.42 51.38 -33.63
N GLN A 79 19.57 51.88 -33.15
CA GLN A 79 19.87 52.39 -31.81
C GLN A 79 19.11 53.69 -31.47
N SER A 80 18.88 53.97 -30.19
CA SER A 80 19.52 55.12 -29.49
C SER A 80 18.94 55.34 -28.07
N VAL A 81 19.84 55.61 -27.14
CA VAL A 81 19.58 56.18 -25.80
C VAL A 81 19.37 57.69 -25.91
N PRO A 82 18.70 58.33 -24.93
CA PRO A 82 19.41 59.41 -24.23
C PRO A 82 19.17 59.46 -22.70
N THR A 83 20.29 59.70 -21.99
CA THR A 83 20.54 60.70 -20.92
C THR A 83 19.33 61.26 -20.14
N GLY A 84 19.29 61.42 -18.81
CA GLY A 84 20.34 61.63 -17.81
C GLY A 84 20.11 62.96 -17.04
N LYS A 85 20.18 62.91 -15.69
CA LYS A 85 20.26 64.00 -14.68
C LYS A 85 18.92 64.69 -14.32
N GLY A 86 18.53 64.89 -13.06
CA GLY A 86 19.15 64.63 -11.76
C GLY A 86 18.82 65.73 -10.75
N LYS A 87 19.15 65.44 -9.48
CA LYS A 87 19.20 66.30 -8.26
C LYS A 87 17.90 66.38 -7.45
N LYS A 88 17.93 66.27 -6.11
CA LYS A 88 19.02 66.56 -5.15
C LYS A 88 18.67 65.88 -3.82
N ASN A 89 19.60 65.10 -3.24
CA ASN A 89 20.41 65.44 -2.04
C ASN A 89 19.68 65.21 -0.70
N LYS A 90 20.31 64.73 0.38
CA LYS A 90 21.71 64.39 0.68
C LYS A 90 21.73 63.75 2.08
N LYS A 91 22.51 62.66 2.23
CA LYS A 91 23.64 62.47 3.16
C LYS A 91 23.40 62.73 4.67
N LYS A 92 23.89 61.92 5.62
CA LYS A 92 25.07 61.03 5.62
C LYS A 92 25.22 60.38 7.01
N LYS A 93 25.72 59.12 7.02
CA LYS A 93 26.82 58.54 7.86
C LYS A 93 26.65 58.55 9.40
N LYS A 94 27.12 57.59 10.20
CA LYS A 94 28.27 56.65 10.09
C LYS A 94 28.28 55.69 11.32
N LYS A 95 28.78 54.46 11.10
CA LYS A 95 29.73 53.67 11.92
C LYS A 95 29.52 53.38 13.43
N ALA A 96 29.46 52.07 13.71
CA ALA A 96 30.39 51.23 14.50
C ALA A 96 30.44 51.24 16.05
N ALA A 97 30.48 50.00 16.56
CA ALA A 97 31.25 49.45 17.71
C ALA A 97 30.69 49.44 19.15
N LYS A 98 30.31 48.23 19.60
CA LYS A 98 30.86 47.43 20.74
C LYS A 98 30.83 47.95 22.22
N THR A 99 30.16 47.14 23.07
CA THR A 99 30.56 46.58 24.40
C THR A 99 30.08 47.17 25.76
N LYS A 100 29.60 46.25 26.63
CA LYS A 100 29.67 46.10 28.14
C LYS A 100 28.48 46.50 29.07
N THR A 101 27.74 45.48 29.56
CA THR A 101 27.38 44.99 30.96
C THR A 101 27.60 45.86 32.24
N PRO A 102 27.06 45.55 33.48
CA PRO A 102 26.04 44.57 34.01
C PRO A 102 25.10 45.14 35.18
N PRO A 103 24.70 44.44 36.31
CA PRO A 103 23.38 43.82 36.70
C PRO A 103 22.80 44.41 38.05
N PRO A 104 22.02 43.74 38.98
CA PRO A 104 21.33 42.42 39.05
C PRO A 104 19.89 42.40 39.66
N HIS A 105 19.23 41.22 39.66
CA HIS A 105 18.43 40.70 40.79
C HIS A 105 18.27 39.16 40.68
N GLU A 106 18.54 38.49 41.79
CA GLU A 106 18.42 37.04 42.08
C GLU A 106 16.97 36.67 42.44
N ASP A 107 16.58 35.41 42.20
CA ASP A 107 15.99 34.53 43.22
C ASP A 107 16.09 33.06 42.74
N GLU A 108 16.58 32.22 43.66
CA GLU A 108 16.80 30.78 43.59
C GLU A 108 15.49 30.02 43.86
N ASP A 109 15.28 28.85 43.23
CA ASP A 109 14.58 27.66 43.79
C ASP A 109 14.15 26.64 42.70
N GLU A 110 15.06 26.05 41.90
CA GLU A 110 14.76 24.84 41.11
C GLU A 110 16.03 24.01 40.83
N ASP A 111 16.47 23.15 41.75
CA ASP A 111 17.63 22.26 41.48
C ASP A 111 17.64 20.91 42.27
N GLU A 112 16.48 20.40 42.70
CA GLU A 112 16.38 19.06 43.31
C GLU A 112 15.92 17.96 42.32
N ILE A 113 15.17 18.33 41.28
CA ILE A 113 14.62 17.39 40.28
C ILE A 113 15.71 16.98 39.27
N ASP A 114 16.52 17.92 38.81
CA ASP A 114 17.62 17.66 37.87
C ASP A 114 18.76 16.83 38.48
N LYS A 115 18.91 16.89 39.80
CA LYS A 115 19.85 16.06 40.54
C LYS A 115 19.36 14.61 40.66
N ALA A 116 18.05 14.40 40.84
CA ALA A 116 17.44 13.08 40.81
C ALA A 116 17.51 12.41 39.43
N ILE A 117 17.35 13.19 38.34
CA ILE A 117 17.49 12.69 36.96
C ILE A 117 18.94 12.26 36.67
N LYS A 118 19.93 13.02 37.17
CA LYS A 118 21.35 12.65 37.02
C LYS A 118 21.74 11.42 37.85
N GLU A 119 21.21 11.25 39.05
CA GLU A 119 21.51 10.06 39.88
C GLU A 119 20.86 8.78 39.36
N LEU A 120 19.67 8.86 38.73
CA LEU A 120 19.03 7.72 38.07
C LEU A 120 19.81 7.29 36.81
N ASN A 121 20.33 8.25 36.04
CA ASN A 121 21.08 7.95 34.81
C ASN A 121 22.47 7.31 35.10
N ILE A 122 23.05 7.59 36.27
CA ILE A 122 24.35 7.02 36.68
C ILE A 122 24.21 5.60 37.28
N LYS A 123 23.08 5.26 37.91
CA LYS A 123 22.85 3.90 38.43
C LYS A 123 22.49 2.88 37.34
N THR A 124 21.87 3.30 36.24
CA THR A 124 21.57 2.42 35.09
C THR A 124 22.83 2.03 34.30
N SER A 125 23.91 2.82 34.35
CA SER A 125 25.14 2.56 33.58
C SER A 125 26.22 1.72 34.29
N ARG A 126 25.99 1.27 35.53
CA ARG A 126 27.01 0.54 36.32
C ARG A 126 26.71 -0.92 36.66
N SER A 127 25.67 -1.53 36.10
CA SER A 127 25.51 -2.99 36.10
C SER A 127 25.85 -3.59 34.73
N GLY A 128 27.11 -3.39 34.31
CA GLY A 128 27.67 -4.03 33.12
C GLY A 128 28.06 -5.48 33.39
N GLY A 129 27.11 -6.40 33.22
CA GLY A 129 27.43 -7.76 32.80
C GLY A 129 27.63 -7.76 31.28
N GLN A 130 28.73 -8.34 30.79
CA GLN A 130 29.02 -8.49 29.36
C GLN A 130 27.79 -9.02 28.60
N SER A 131 27.19 -8.20 27.75
CA SER A 131 26.14 -8.63 26.84
C SER A 131 26.42 -8.12 25.44
N THR A 132 26.59 -9.07 24.53
CA THR A 132 26.58 -8.89 23.08
C THR A 132 25.19 -8.47 22.54
N GLY A 133 24.20 -8.21 23.41
CA GLY A 133 22.83 -7.81 23.05
C GLY A 133 22.56 -6.30 23.04
N GLY A 134 23.49 -5.46 23.52
CA GLY A 134 23.31 -4.00 23.51
C GLY A 134 23.43 -3.36 22.12
N ASP A 135 24.21 -3.94 21.22
CA ASP A 135 24.47 -3.38 19.89
C ASP A 135 23.32 -3.70 18.90
N SER A 136 22.83 -4.96 18.91
CA SER A 136 21.72 -5.38 18.04
C SER A 136 20.39 -4.66 18.34
N THR A 137 20.12 -4.36 19.61
CA THR A 137 18.92 -3.61 20.01
C THR A 137 18.98 -2.15 19.57
N VAL A 138 20.16 -1.51 19.61
CA VAL A 138 20.36 -0.14 19.12
C VAL A 138 20.23 -0.07 17.60
N GLN A 139 20.83 -1.03 16.88
CA GLN A 139 20.71 -1.14 15.41
C GLN A 139 19.25 -1.34 14.98
N THR A 140 18.51 -2.23 15.66
CA THR A 140 17.08 -2.46 15.39
C THR A 140 16.24 -1.21 15.62
N ARG A 141 16.54 -0.40 16.65
CA ARG A 141 15.84 0.88 16.85
C ARG A 141 16.13 1.88 15.74
N ARG A 142 17.38 1.98 15.30
CA ARG A 142 17.78 2.91 14.24
C ARG A 142 17.12 2.58 12.90
N ILE A 143 17.06 1.30 12.52
CA ILE A 143 16.38 0.90 11.28
C ILE A 143 14.86 1.15 11.39
N ASN A 144 14.24 0.93 12.55
CA ASN A 144 12.84 1.27 12.77
C ASN A 144 12.56 2.78 12.65
N GLU A 145 13.45 3.62 13.17
CA GLU A 145 13.34 5.08 13.03
C GLU A 145 13.42 5.52 11.57
N LEU A 146 14.34 4.96 10.79
CA LEU A 146 14.46 5.21 9.35
C LEU A 146 13.24 4.72 8.57
N LEU A 147 12.63 3.62 9.00
CA LEU A 147 11.43 3.02 8.42
C LEU A 147 10.12 3.52 9.09
N SER A 148 10.19 4.56 9.91
CA SER A 148 9.00 5.22 10.44
C SER A 148 8.12 5.72 9.31
N ILE A 149 6.80 5.51 9.44
CA ILE A 149 5.84 5.80 8.38
C ILE A 149 5.12 7.09 8.69
N ASN A 150 5.15 8.04 7.75
CA ASN A 150 4.40 9.29 7.88
C ASN A 150 2.99 9.14 7.27
N PRO A 151 1.90 9.17 8.07
CA PRO A 151 0.54 9.02 7.56
C PRO A 151 0.13 10.11 6.56
N TYR A 152 0.78 11.28 6.61
CA TYR A 152 0.55 12.35 5.65
C TYR A 152 1.09 11.97 4.25
N HIS A 153 2.29 11.39 4.19
CA HIS A 153 2.89 10.95 2.92
C HIS A 153 2.33 9.62 2.41
N LEU A 154 1.66 8.83 3.26
CA LEU A 154 1.02 7.58 2.85
C LEU A 154 -0.23 7.80 1.98
N LYS A 155 -0.81 9.01 2.03
CA LYS A 155 -2.04 9.39 1.31
C LYS A 155 -1.74 10.19 0.05
N VAL A 156 -2.05 9.60 -1.10
CA VAL A 156 -1.85 10.20 -2.44
C VAL A 156 -2.52 11.55 -2.59
N ALA A 157 -3.72 11.72 -2.02
CA ALA A 157 -4.45 12.98 -2.08
C ALA A 157 -3.63 14.17 -1.53
N ASN A 158 -2.76 13.94 -0.55
CA ASN A 158 -1.90 14.97 0.00
C ASN A 158 -0.75 15.34 -0.96
N GLU A 159 -0.12 14.34 -1.59
CA GLU A 159 0.92 14.59 -2.59
C GLU A 159 0.35 15.27 -3.84
N MET A 160 -0.80 14.82 -4.34
CA MET A 160 -1.47 15.45 -5.47
C MET A 160 -1.77 16.92 -5.17
N LYS A 161 -2.28 17.23 -3.97
CA LYS A 161 -2.52 18.62 -3.53
C LYS A 161 -1.25 19.45 -3.48
N ASN A 162 -0.12 18.84 -3.10
CA ASN A 162 1.17 19.52 -3.07
C ASN A 162 1.74 19.75 -4.48
N LEU A 163 1.49 18.85 -5.43
CA LEU A 163 1.99 18.94 -6.81
C LEU A 163 1.17 19.90 -7.67
N PHE A 164 -0.17 19.85 -7.56
CA PHE A 164 -1.09 20.55 -8.47
C PHE A 164 -1.92 21.66 -7.79
N GLY A 165 -1.89 21.75 -6.45
CA GLY A 165 -2.79 22.63 -5.70
C GLY A 165 -4.17 22.01 -5.49
N SER A 166 -4.92 22.52 -4.50
CA SER A 166 -6.26 22.02 -4.14
C SER A 166 -7.30 22.23 -5.24
N ASP A 167 -7.20 23.35 -5.95
CA ASP A 167 -8.28 23.85 -6.79
C ASP A 167 -8.36 23.06 -8.10
N ILE A 168 -7.20 22.68 -8.66
CA ILE A 168 -7.11 21.84 -9.87
C ILE A 168 -7.69 20.45 -9.60
N ILE A 169 -7.46 19.90 -8.41
CA ILE A 169 -7.96 18.57 -8.04
C ILE A 169 -9.46 18.60 -7.86
N GLN A 170 -9.99 19.61 -7.14
CA GLN A 170 -11.44 19.74 -6.97
C GLN A 170 -12.15 19.96 -8.31
N SER A 171 -11.57 20.74 -9.23
CA SER A 171 -12.15 20.89 -10.56
C SER A 171 -12.12 19.59 -11.37
N ALA A 172 -11.04 18.81 -11.27
CA ALA A 172 -10.93 17.52 -11.96
C ALA A 172 -11.90 16.48 -11.38
N GLU A 173 -12.02 16.39 -10.05
CA GLU A 173 -12.99 15.52 -9.38
C GLU A 173 -14.43 15.89 -9.75
N ALA A 174 -14.74 17.20 -9.81
CA ALA A 174 -16.06 17.68 -10.23
C ALA A 174 -16.34 17.40 -11.72
N GLU A 175 -15.34 17.51 -12.59
CA GLU A 175 -15.46 17.19 -14.01
C GLU A 175 -15.67 15.68 -14.22
N GLU A 176 -14.88 14.84 -13.53
CA GLU A 176 -15.04 13.38 -13.56
C GLU A 176 -16.43 12.98 -13.06
N GLU A 177 -16.92 13.56 -11.97
CA GLU A 177 -18.27 13.29 -11.45
C GLU A 177 -19.37 13.76 -12.41
N GLN A 178 -19.19 14.90 -13.09
CA GLN A 178 -20.11 15.37 -14.12
C GLN A 178 -20.13 14.47 -15.36
N GLU A 179 -18.96 14.04 -15.85
CA GLU A 179 -18.86 13.09 -16.96
C GLU A 179 -19.52 11.76 -16.60
N ARG A 180 -19.30 11.28 -15.38
CA ARG A 180 -19.91 10.06 -14.86
C ARG A 180 -21.43 10.17 -14.76
N ASN A 181 -21.94 11.31 -14.28
CA ASN A 181 -23.38 11.60 -14.24
C ASN A 181 -24.01 11.74 -15.63
N ARG A 182 -23.25 12.22 -16.63
CA ARG A 182 -23.70 12.24 -18.04
C ARG A 182 -23.80 10.83 -18.61
N ARG A 183 -22.83 9.94 -18.33
CA ARG A 183 -22.89 8.53 -18.74
C ARG A 183 -24.10 7.80 -18.13
N PHE A 184 -24.48 8.13 -16.90
CA PHE A 184 -25.65 7.53 -16.22
C PHE A 184 -27.01 7.97 -16.81
N ARG A 185 -27.10 9.12 -17.51
CA ARG A 185 -28.34 9.64 -18.12
C ARG A 185 -28.56 9.20 -19.58
N GLY A 186 -27.66 8.41 -20.17
CA GLY A 186 -27.79 7.93 -21.55
C GLY A 186 -28.78 6.77 -21.67
N ASN A 187 -29.99 7.04 -22.19
CA ASN A 187 -31.08 6.08 -22.37
C ASN A 187 -30.88 5.16 -23.61
N GLY A 188 -29.82 4.34 -23.61
CA GLY A 188 -29.58 3.31 -24.62
C GLY A 188 -29.56 1.91 -24.00
N PRO A 189 -29.98 0.84 -24.72
CA PRO A 189 -29.86 -0.52 -24.23
C PRO A 189 -28.38 -0.88 -24.25
N ARG A 190 -27.72 -0.79 -23.10
CA ARG A 190 -26.31 -1.17 -22.94
C ARG A 190 -26.21 -2.31 -21.95
N GLU A 191 -25.49 -3.34 -22.37
CA GLU A 191 -24.82 -4.28 -21.48
C GLU A 191 -24.25 -3.50 -20.29
N VAL A 192 -24.63 -3.91 -19.07
CA VAL A 192 -24.31 -3.15 -17.87
C VAL A 192 -22.81 -3.29 -17.62
N ASP A 193 -22.06 -2.21 -17.85
CA ASP A 193 -20.63 -2.16 -17.55
C ASP A 193 -20.36 -2.64 -16.11
N ILE A 194 -19.25 -3.34 -15.92
CA ILE A 194 -18.87 -3.97 -14.64
C ILE A 194 -18.86 -2.91 -13.52
N GLU A 195 -18.40 -1.69 -13.81
CA GLU A 195 -18.40 -0.58 -12.85
C GLU A 195 -19.83 -0.23 -12.39
N THR A 196 -20.77 -0.17 -13.33
CA THR A 196 -22.18 0.12 -13.03
C THR A 196 -22.83 -1.04 -12.30
N PHE A 197 -22.51 -2.28 -12.68
CA PHE A 197 -23.02 -3.48 -12.03
C PHE A 197 -22.54 -3.59 -10.57
N LEU A 198 -21.27 -3.29 -10.30
CA LEU A 198 -20.70 -3.34 -8.95
C LEU A 198 -21.23 -2.20 -8.07
N ARG A 199 -21.54 -1.03 -8.65
CA ARG A 199 -22.21 0.05 -7.92
C ARG A 199 -23.66 -0.34 -7.61
N GLY A 200 -24.06 -0.13 -6.36
CA GLY A 200 -25.45 -0.34 -5.95
C GLY A 200 -26.40 0.65 -6.66
N PRO A 201 -27.71 0.40 -6.65
CA PRO A 201 -28.69 1.40 -7.09
C PRO A 201 -28.46 2.77 -6.41
N PRO A 202 -28.77 3.88 -7.08
CA PRO A 202 -28.69 5.21 -6.48
C PRO A 202 -29.51 5.28 -5.19
N GLY A 203 -28.95 5.89 -4.13
CA GLY A 203 -29.64 6.07 -2.84
C GLY A 203 -29.42 4.97 -1.81
N GLN A 204 -28.57 3.97 -2.06
CA GLN A 204 -28.18 3.02 -1.02
C GLN A 204 -27.47 3.71 0.16
N PRO A 205 -27.62 3.15 1.38
CA PRO A 205 -26.88 3.63 2.55
C PRO A 205 -25.37 3.64 2.25
N LYS A 206 -24.74 4.77 2.54
CA LYS A 206 -23.29 4.96 2.40
C LYS A 206 -22.57 4.58 3.68
N LEU A 207 -21.28 4.25 3.58
CA LEU A 207 -20.44 4.11 4.75
C LEU A 207 -20.38 5.44 5.55
N PRO A 208 -20.32 5.39 6.88
CA PRO A 208 -20.17 6.59 7.70
C PRO A 208 -18.92 7.40 7.31
N GLU A 209 -19.02 8.73 7.28
CA GLU A 209 -17.93 9.62 6.87
C GLU A 209 -16.65 9.39 7.70
N ILE A 210 -16.80 9.10 8.99
CA ILE A 210 -15.69 8.80 9.90
C ILE A 210 -14.92 7.55 9.42
N SER A 211 -15.63 6.50 9.01
CA SER A 211 -15.01 5.26 8.50
C SER A 211 -14.27 5.49 7.19
N LEU A 212 -14.78 6.36 6.32
CA LEU A 212 -14.12 6.73 5.07
C LEU A 212 -12.82 7.50 5.34
N ARG A 213 -12.83 8.47 6.28
CA ARG A 213 -11.70 9.36 6.56
C ARG A 213 -10.61 8.78 7.48
N ARG A 214 -11.00 7.96 8.47
CA ARG A 214 -10.09 7.46 9.51
C ARG A 214 -9.22 6.27 9.05
N ASN A 215 -9.46 5.76 7.85
CA ASN A 215 -8.63 4.68 7.30
C ASN A 215 -7.16 5.13 7.17
N VAL A 216 -6.26 4.26 7.63
CA VAL A 216 -4.81 4.52 7.68
C VAL A 216 -4.17 4.48 6.30
N PHE A 217 -4.66 3.63 5.39
CA PHE A 217 -4.03 3.38 4.09
C PHE A 217 -4.67 4.19 2.96
N ILE A 218 -6.00 4.10 2.80
CA ILE A 218 -6.72 4.64 1.65
C ILE A 218 -7.94 5.43 2.13
N GLN A 219 -8.15 6.63 1.60
CA GLN A 219 -9.38 7.38 1.82
C GLN A 219 -10.55 6.65 1.16
N GLY A 220 -11.59 6.33 1.94
CA GLY A 220 -12.76 5.65 1.40
C GLY A 220 -13.56 6.53 0.43
N ARG A 221 -14.18 5.90 -0.57
CA ARG A 221 -15.07 6.57 -1.55
C ARG A 221 -16.53 6.46 -1.14
N GLU A 222 -17.31 7.49 -1.42
CA GLU A 222 -18.72 7.57 -1.01
C GLU A 222 -19.63 6.52 -1.65
N HIS A 223 -19.33 6.10 -2.89
CA HIS A 223 -20.15 5.11 -3.62
C HIS A 223 -19.82 3.66 -3.25
N TRP A 224 -18.94 3.42 -2.27
CA TRP A 224 -18.64 2.06 -1.82
C TRP A 224 -19.76 1.49 -0.94
N PRO A 225 -20.07 0.18 -1.06
CA PRO A 225 -21.22 -0.42 -0.36
C PRO A 225 -21.12 -0.31 1.17
N LYS A 226 -22.21 0.05 1.88
CA LYS A 226 -22.26 -0.05 3.35
C LYS A 226 -22.38 -1.51 3.79
N GLN A 227 -21.26 -2.22 3.82
CA GLN A 227 -21.15 -3.60 4.34
C GLN A 227 -19.93 -3.74 5.26
N SER A 228 -19.96 -4.73 6.16
CA SER A 228 -18.82 -5.06 7.03
C SER A 228 -17.63 -5.61 6.22
N ALA A 229 -16.48 -5.79 6.86
CA ALA A 229 -15.31 -6.43 6.22
C ALA A 229 -15.48 -7.96 6.02
N GLY A 230 -16.70 -8.49 6.20
CA GLY A 230 -17.05 -9.88 5.90
C GLY A 230 -16.44 -10.92 6.83
N GLY A 231 -15.88 -10.51 7.98
CA GLY A 231 -15.21 -11.41 8.94
C GLY A 231 -13.68 -11.34 8.93
N LEU A 232 -13.09 -10.44 8.14
CA LEU A 232 -11.67 -10.11 8.24
C LEU A 232 -11.41 -9.32 9.52
N THR A 233 -10.41 -9.74 10.30
CA THR A 233 -9.98 -9.05 11.53
C THR A 233 -8.46 -8.97 11.60
N MET A 234 -7.92 -8.18 12.52
CA MET A 234 -6.49 -8.14 12.83
C MET A 234 -6.24 -8.46 14.30
N LYS A 235 -5.23 -9.29 14.59
CA LYS A 235 -4.83 -9.68 15.94
C LYS A 235 -3.33 -9.42 16.15
N GLU A 236 -2.96 -9.09 17.38
CA GLU A 236 -1.57 -9.11 17.84
C GLU A 236 -1.18 -10.56 18.14
N ILE A 237 -0.04 -11.01 17.59
CA ILE A 237 0.43 -12.40 17.72
C ILE A 237 1.51 -12.50 18.79
N LYS A 238 2.54 -11.66 18.68
CA LYS A 238 3.67 -11.63 19.62
C LYS A 238 4.31 -10.24 19.62
N LYS A 239 5.00 -9.90 20.70
CA LYS A 239 5.74 -8.64 20.85
C LYS A 239 7.09 -8.88 21.48
N ALA A 240 8.06 -8.04 21.15
CA ALA A 240 9.37 -8.05 21.79
C ALA A 240 9.28 -7.46 23.20
N ASP A 241 10.00 -8.03 24.16
CA ASP A 241 10.04 -7.55 25.55
C ASP A 241 10.60 -6.12 25.66
N ASP A 242 11.52 -5.76 24.77
CA ASP A 242 12.14 -4.43 24.69
C ASP A 242 11.31 -3.41 23.89
N GLY A 243 10.16 -3.82 23.35
CA GLY A 243 9.27 -2.99 22.53
C GLY A 243 9.83 -2.63 21.15
N SER A 244 10.89 -3.32 20.68
CA SER A 244 11.50 -3.09 19.37
C SER A 244 10.60 -3.46 18.20
N TRP A 245 9.76 -4.49 18.34
CA TRP A 245 8.82 -4.90 17.32
C TRP A 245 7.56 -5.53 17.91
N THR A 246 6.47 -5.54 17.14
CA THR A 246 5.23 -6.24 17.45
C THR A 246 4.67 -6.89 16.19
N GLU A 247 4.46 -8.20 16.24
CA GLU A 247 3.88 -8.97 15.15
C GLU A 247 2.36 -8.98 15.23
N TYR A 248 1.75 -8.73 14.08
CA TYR A 248 0.32 -8.80 13.87
C TYR A 248 0.00 -9.82 12.77
N ALA A 249 -1.26 -10.24 12.70
CA ALA A 249 -1.76 -11.00 11.58
C ALA A 249 -3.20 -10.61 11.25
N TYR A 250 -3.51 -10.61 9.96
CA TYR A 250 -4.89 -10.69 9.50
C TYR A 250 -5.44 -12.10 9.77
N PHE A 251 -6.71 -12.17 10.16
CA PHE A 251 -7.37 -13.41 10.51
C PHE A 251 -8.74 -13.48 9.85
N HIS A 252 -9.03 -14.63 9.25
CA HIS A 252 -10.33 -14.94 8.66
C HIS A 252 -11.20 -15.61 9.73
N ASP A 253 -12.34 -15.01 10.07
CA ASP A 253 -13.35 -15.75 10.83
C ASP A 253 -13.97 -16.89 9.98
N LYS A 254 -14.86 -17.68 10.58
CA LYS A 254 -15.53 -18.80 9.88
C LYS A 254 -16.27 -18.35 8.61
N ASN A 255 -16.82 -17.13 8.60
CA ASN A 255 -17.58 -16.60 7.48
C ASN A 255 -16.66 -16.15 6.33
N TYR A 256 -15.57 -15.46 6.66
CA TYR A 256 -14.56 -15.06 5.69
C TYR A 256 -13.85 -16.28 5.12
N ASP A 257 -13.51 -17.27 5.93
CA ASP A 257 -12.87 -18.52 5.46
C ASP A 257 -13.78 -19.31 4.51
N ALA A 258 -15.09 -19.38 4.82
CA ALA A 258 -16.07 -19.97 3.90
C ALA A 258 -16.16 -19.21 2.57
N THR A 259 -16.09 -17.87 2.63
CA THR A 259 -16.06 -17.01 1.42
C THR A 259 -14.77 -17.23 0.63
N GLN A 260 -13.64 -17.40 1.31
CA GLN A 260 -12.34 -17.70 0.69
C GLN A 260 -12.35 -19.07 -0.01
N ALA A 261 -12.94 -20.09 0.62
CA ALA A 261 -13.10 -21.41 0.00
C ALA A 261 -14.01 -21.35 -1.25
N PHE A 262 -15.08 -20.55 -1.17
CA PHE A 262 -15.98 -20.34 -2.28
C PHE A 262 -15.32 -19.54 -3.42
N PHE A 263 -14.52 -18.52 -3.10
CA PHE A 263 -13.66 -17.82 -4.06
C PHE A 263 -12.75 -18.80 -4.80
N PHE A 264 -12.03 -19.66 -4.08
CA PHE A 264 -11.13 -20.62 -4.70
C PHE A 264 -11.87 -21.57 -5.65
N SER A 265 -13.06 -22.03 -5.27
CA SER A 265 -13.91 -22.86 -6.14
C SER A 265 -14.27 -22.15 -7.46
N CYS A 266 -14.55 -20.84 -7.41
CA CYS A 266 -14.81 -20.06 -8.60
C CYS A 266 -13.55 -19.82 -9.46
N VAL A 267 -12.37 -19.67 -8.84
CA VAL A 267 -11.09 -19.61 -9.57
C VAL A 267 -10.85 -20.90 -10.35
N GLN A 268 -11.12 -22.06 -9.75
CA GLN A 268 -10.98 -23.36 -10.40
C GLN A 268 -11.90 -23.52 -11.63
N ILE A 269 -13.07 -22.86 -11.62
CA ILE A 269 -14.00 -22.88 -12.75
C ILE A 269 -13.49 -22.00 -13.91
N GLY A 270 -12.72 -20.95 -13.63
CA GLY A 270 -12.12 -20.10 -14.65
C GLY A 270 -13.08 -19.14 -15.36
N ASP A 271 -14.22 -18.80 -14.74
CA ASP A 271 -15.21 -17.87 -15.30
C ASP A 271 -15.12 -16.48 -14.62
N PRO A 272 -14.65 -15.43 -15.32
CA PRO A 272 -14.50 -14.08 -14.77
C PRO A 272 -15.79 -13.49 -14.23
N MET A 273 -16.95 -13.77 -14.84
CA MET A 273 -18.22 -13.20 -14.41
C MET A 273 -18.69 -13.77 -13.07
N ARG A 274 -18.31 -15.00 -12.73
CA ARG A 274 -18.55 -15.53 -11.38
C ARG A 274 -17.77 -14.75 -10.32
N MET A 275 -16.58 -14.26 -10.65
CA MET A 275 -15.81 -13.39 -9.74
C MET A 275 -16.46 -12.03 -9.56
N VAL A 276 -16.98 -11.44 -10.64
CA VAL A 276 -17.75 -10.19 -10.58
C VAL A 276 -19.02 -10.36 -9.73
N HIS A 277 -19.76 -11.45 -9.90
CA HIS A 277 -20.94 -11.75 -9.08
C HIS A 277 -20.58 -11.99 -7.61
N LEU A 278 -19.50 -12.72 -7.34
CA LEU A 278 -18.99 -12.92 -5.99
C LEU A 278 -18.62 -11.58 -5.34
N LEU A 279 -17.98 -10.69 -6.08
CA LEU A 279 -17.61 -9.37 -5.60
C LEU A 279 -18.83 -8.50 -5.31
N LYS A 280 -19.90 -8.61 -6.10
CA LYS A 280 -21.15 -7.89 -5.83
C LYS A 280 -21.76 -8.29 -4.49
N GLU A 281 -21.68 -9.58 -4.17
CA GLU A 281 -22.20 -10.16 -2.93
C GLU A 281 -21.29 -9.87 -1.72
N PHE A 282 -19.97 -10.00 -1.91
CA PHE A 282 -18.96 -9.77 -0.88
C PHE A 282 -17.99 -8.65 -1.31
N PRO A 283 -18.40 -7.37 -1.24
CA PRO A 283 -17.69 -6.23 -1.82
C PRO A 283 -16.34 -5.90 -1.17
N TYR A 284 -16.05 -6.54 -0.04
CA TYR A 284 -14.84 -6.37 0.75
C TYR A 284 -14.02 -7.67 0.89
N HIS A 285 -14.33 -8.72 0.12
CA HIS A 285 -13.47 -9.90 0.08
C HIS A 285 -12.20 -9.61 -0.76
N VAL A 286 -11.04 -9.59 -0.11
CA VAL A 286 -9.78 -9.10 -0.67
C VAL A 286 -9.35 -9.90 -1.90
N SER A 287 -9.37 -11.23 -1.84
CA SER A 287 -8.98 -12.10 -2.95
C SER A 287 -9.81 -11.83 -4.21
N THR A 288 -11.12 -11.66 -4.04
CA THR A 288 -12.03 -11.36 -5.16
C THR A 288 -11.79 -9.96 -5.70
N LEU A 289 -11.53 -8.97 -4.83
CA LEU A 289 -11.19 -7.61 -5.26
C LEU A 289 -9.94 -7.60 -6.14
N LEU A 290 -8.89 -8.33 -5.75
CA LEU A 290 -7.65 -8.42 -6.50
C LEU A 290 -7.83 -9.19 -7.82
N GLN A 291 -8.57 -10.30 -7.81
CA GLN A 291 -8.83 -11.07 -9.03
C GLN A 291 -9.68 -10.28 -10.03
N VAL A 292 -10.75 -9.63 -9.60
CA VAL A 292 -11.58 -8.78 -10.48
C VAL A 292 -10.82 -7.52 -10.91
N SER A 293 -9.90 -7.00 -10.08
CA SER A 293 -8.97 -5.94 -10.50
C SER A 293 -8.09 -6.39 -11.66
N SER A 294 -7.63 -7.65 -11.67
CA SER A 294 -6.91 -8.20 -12.82
C SER A 294 -7.77 -8.33 -14.07
N VAL A 295 -8.99 -8.86 -13.95
CA VAL A 295 -9.96 -8.91 -15.05
C VAL A 295 -10.17 -7.51 -15.65
N ALA A 296 -10.36 -6.50 -14.80
CA ALA A 296 -10.51 -5.11 -15.26
C ALA A 296 -9.26 -4.56 -15.98
N LYS A 297 -8.05 -5.01 -15.63
CA LYS A 297 -6.82 -4.64 -16.37
C LYS A 297 -6.81 -5.30 -17.76
N GLN A 298 -7.23 -6.57 -17.86
CA GLN A 298 -7.34 -7.28 -19.14
C GLN A 298 -8.34 -6.57 -20.06
N ASP A 299 -9.45 -6.09 -19.49
CA ASP A 299 -10.48 -5.30 -20.18
C ASP A 299 -10.06 -3.82 -20.45
N GLN A 300 -8.80 -3.46 -20.20
CA GLN A 300 -8.26 -2.09 -20.34
C GLN A 300 -8.97 -1.03 -19.47
N ASN A 301 -9.75 -1.43 -18.47
CA ASN A 301 -10.38 -0.54 -17.51
C ASN A 301 -9.46 -0.31 -16.28
N MET A 302 -8.38 0.45 -16.52
CA MET A 302 -7.37 0.76 -15.49
C MET A 302 -7.94 1.57 -14.30
N ALA A 303 -8.99 2.37 -14.53
CA ALA A 303 -9.67 3.14 -13.49
C ALA A 303 -10.40 2.23 -12.49
N LEU A 304 -11.19 1.28 -13.00
CA LEU A 304 -11.86 0.28 -12.16
C LEU A 304 -10.83 -0.60 -11.46
N ALA A 305 -9.81 -1.07 -12.17
CA ALA A 305 -8.74 -1.89 -11.58
C ALA A 305 -8.07 -1.18 -10.38
N ALA A 306 -7.74 0.11 -10.54
CA ALA A 306 -7.18 0.92 -9.47
C ALA A 306 -8.17 1.11 -8.30
N GLU A 307 -9.45 1.37 -8.57
CA GLU A 307 -10.46 1.51 -7.52
C GLU A 307 -10.64 0.22 -6.71
N LEU A 308 -10.66 -0.95 -7.36
CA LEU A 308 -10.78 -2.24 -6.69
C LEU A 308 -9.56 -2.55 -5.81
N CYS A 309 -8.35 -2.21 -6.29
CA CYS A 309 -7.13 -2.30 -5.48
C CYS A 309 -7.17 -1.37 -4.27
N GLU A 310 -7.62 -0.11 -4.45
CA GLU A 310 -7.84 0.85 -3.37
C GLU A 310 -8.86 0.34 -2.35
N ARG A 311 -9.93 -0.32 -2.81
CA ARG A 311 -10.95 -0.93 -1.94
C ARG A 311 -10.39 -2.11 -1.14
N ALA A 312 -9.48 -2.90 -1.70
CA ALA A 312 -8.80 -3.98 -0.98
C ALA A 312 -7.94 -3.42 0.17
N LEU A 313 -7.09 -2.42 -0.12
CA LEU A 313 -6.28 -1.73 0.89
C LEU A 313 -7.13 -0.99 1.93
N PHE A 314 -8.26 -0.40 1.53
CA PHE A 314 -9.22 0.18 2.46
C PHE A 314 -9.80 -0.88 3.40
N THR A 315 -10.12 -2.07 2.90
CA THR A 315 -10.62 -3.19 3.73
C THR A 315 -9.60 -3.55 4.80
N PHE A 316 -8.34 -3.74 4.41
CA PHE A 316 -7.24 -3.97 5.35
C PHE A 316 -7.10 -2.84 6.37
N GLY A 317 -7.21 -1.59 5.94
CA GLY A 317 -7.11 -0.42 6.81
C GLY A 317 -8.27 -0.31 7.81
N ARG A 318 -9.47 -0.77 7.46
CA ARG A 318 -10.66 -0.74 8.33
C ARG A 318 -10.51 -1.66 9.54
N VAL A 319 -9.91 -2.83 9.35
CA VAL A 319 -9.82 -3.86 10.39
C VAL A 319 -8.58 -3.71 11.28
N THR A 320 -7.75 -2.69 11.02
CA THR A 320 -6.55 -2.42 11.83
C THR A 320 -6.87 -1.99 13.25
N THR A 321 -6.04 -2.41 14.19
CA THR A 321 -6.12 -1.96 15.60
C THR A 321 -5.38 -0.63 15.80
N ASN A 322 -5.69 0.10 16.88
CA ASN A 322 -4.98 1.34 17.19
C ASN A 322 -3.49 1.09 17.48
N ALA A 323 -3.17 -0.01 18.17
CA ALA A 323 -1.80 -0.43 18.45
C ALA A 323 -1.01 -0.68 17.17
N PHE A 324 -1.62 -1.36 16.18
CA PHE A 324 -0.98 -1.57 14.88
C PHE A 324 -0.67 -0.26 14.16
N ARG A 325 -1.62 0.70 14.13
CA ARG A 325 -1.40 2.01 13.50
C ARG A 325 -0.23 2.77 14.13
N GLN A 326 -0.18 2.81 15.46
CA GLN A 326 0.94 3.42 16.18
C GLN A 326 2.27 2.69 15.90
N ASN A 327 2.25 1.36 15.83
CA ASN A 327 3.46 0.59 15.54
C ASN A 327 3.94 0.77 14.09
N ILE A 328 3.05 0.95 13.11
CA ILE A 328 3.42 1.35 11.74
C ILE A 328 4.13 2.70 11.74
N GLU A 329 3.54 3.71 12.41
CA GLU A 329 4.12 5.07 12.43
C GLU A 329 5.55 5.09 12.97
N HIS A 330 5.89 4.17 13.88
CA HIS A 330 7.22 4.05 14.47
C HIS A 330 8.09 2.95 13.83
N GLY A 331 7.67 2.33 12.73
CA GLY A 331 8.44 1.27 12.05
C GLY A 331 8.57 -0.04 12.83
N ARG A 332 7.70 -0.30 13.82
CA ARG A 332 7.74 -1.45 14.75
C ARG A 332 6.77 -2.59 14.41
N ALA A 333 5.80 -2.34 13.52
CA ALA A 333 4.84 -3.35 13.13
C ALA A 333 5.49 -4.42 12.24
N ARG A 334 5.20 -5.69 12.48
CA ARG A 334 5.63 -6.84 11.66
C ARG A 334 4.44 -7.69 11.25
N LEU A 335 4.52 -8.27 10.06
CA LEU A 335 3.60 -9.29 9.56
C LEU A 335 4.43 -10.48 9.07
N ASP A 336 4.05 -11.69 9.45
CA ASP A 336 4.71 -12.91 8.96
C ASP A 336 4.21 -13.24 7.56
N PHE A 337 5.11 -13.27 6.56
CA PHE A 337 4.80 -13.58 5.16
C PHE A 337 4.36 -15.03 4.95
N ARG A 338 4.62 -15.93 5.90
CA ARG A 338 4.21 -17.33 5.82
C ARG A 338 2.70 -17.53 5.98
N ARG A 339 1.96 -16.49 6.41
CA ARG A 339 0.50 -16.49 6.52
C ARG A 339 -0.14 -16.01 5.21
N PRO A 340 -0.92 -16.83 4.51
CA PRO A 340 -1.58 -16.41 3.25
C PRO A 340 -2.45 -15.15 3.40
N GLU A 341 -3.08 -14.97 4.56
CA GLU A 341 -3.92 -13.82 4.87
C GLU A 341 -3.12 -12.51 4.88
N ASN A 342 -1.87 -12.56 5.37
CA ASN A 342 -0.97 -11.42 5.35
C ASN A 342 -0.43 -11.15 3.94
N ARG A 343 -0.10 -12.20 3.16
CA ARG A 343 0.46 -12.09 1.81
C ARG A 343 -0.36 -11.18 0.88
N GLN A 344 -1.68 -11.26 1.00
CA GLN A 344 -2.59 -10.43 0.22
C GLN A 344 -2.42 -8.93 0.46
N PHE A 345 -1.95 -8.51 1.64
CA PHE A 345 -1.63 -7.10 1.92
C PHE A 345 -0.43 -6.63 1.09
N TRP A 346 0.62 -7.46 0.98
CA TRP A 346 1.77 -7.13 0.11
C TRP A 346 1.38 -7.11 -1.36
N LEU A 347 0.56 -8.05 -1.83
CA LEU A 347 0.09 -8.06 -3.21
C LEU A 347 -0.72 -6.79 -3.55
N ALA A 348 -1.69 -6.44 -2.70
CA ALA A 348 -2.48 -5.22 -2.86
C ALA A 348 -1.58 -3.96 -2.78
N GLY A 349 -0.64 -3.93 -1.84
CA GLY A 349 0.32 -2.85 -1.68
C GLY A 349 1.24 -2.69 -2.88
N TYR A 350 1.74 -3.78 -3.46
CA TYR A 350 2.56 -3.78 -4.66
C TYR A 350 1.80 -3.21 -5.86
N HIS A 351 0.57 -3.70 -6.12
CA HIS A 351 -0.24 -3.17 -7.22
C HIS A 351 -0.56 -1.69 -7.04
N TYR A 352 -0.83 -1.26 -5.81
CA TYR A 352 -1.01 0.15 -5.52
C TYR A 352 0.26 0.95 -5.78
N LEU A 353 1.41 0.52 -5.25
CA LEU A 353 2.73 1.13 -5.49
C LEU A 353 3.00 1.30 -6.99
N LYS A 354 2.75 0.27 -7.82
CA LYS A 354 2.87 0.38 -9.29
C LYS A 354 1.93 1.44 -9.87
N SER A 355 0.71 1.54 -9.36
CA SER A 355 -0.19 2.64 -9.75
C SER A 355 0.34 4.01 -9.34
N LEU A 356 1.01 4.14 -8.19
CA LEU A 356 1.60 5.41 -7.73
C LEU A 356 2.77 5.83 -8.62
N VAL A 357 3.63 4.88 -8.99
CA VAL A 357 4.76 5.14 -9.90
C VAL A 357 4.26 5.66 -11.24
N ARG A 358 3.23 5.04 -11.83
CA ARG A 358 2.60 5.51 -13.09
C ARG A 358 1.99 6.91 -12.97
N LYS A 359 1.46 7.27 -11.79
CA LYS A 359 0.90 8.60 -11.50
C LYS A 359 1.98 9.66 -11.21
N GLY A 360 3.26 9.28 -11.13
CA GLY A 360 4.34 10.19 -10.76
C GLY A 360 4.33 10.64 -9.29
N THR A 361 3.53 10.01 -8.44
CA THR A 361 3.42 10.31 -7.00
C THR A 361 4.50 9.56 -6.22
N TYR A 362 5.76 9.94 -6.48
CA TYR A 362 6.94 9.23 -6.01
C TYR A 362 7.13 9.32 -4.49
N ARG A 363 6.65 10.39 -3.84
CA ARG A 363 6.76 10.50 -2.39
C ARG A 363 5.85 9.49 -1.69
N THR A 364 4.62 9.36 -2.14
CA THR A 364 3.69 8.35 -1.63
C THR A 364 4.17 6.95 -1.99
N ALA A 365 4.68 6.74 -3.21
CA ALA A 365 5.25 5.46 -3.61
C ALA A 365 6.42 5.03 -2.71
N LEU A 366 7.33 5.96 -2.36
CA LEU A 366 8.43 5.70 -1.43
C LEU A 366 7.91 5.31 -0.04
N GLU A 367 6.89 6.02 0.46
CA GLU A 367 6.31 5.73 1.78
C GLU A 367 5.65 4.33 1.81
N TRP A 368 4.99 3.92 0.73
CA TRP A 368 4.47 2.56 0.56
C TRP A 368 5.58 1.51 0.46
N ALA A 369 6.67 1.78 -0.26
CA ALA A 369 7.82 0.87 -0.34
C ALA A 369 8.46 0.65 1.04
N LYS A 370 8.63 1.74 1.81
CA LYS A 370 9.10 1.70 3.21
C LYS A 370 8.17 0.88 4.08
N LEU A 371 6.85 1.10 3.98
CA LEU A 371 5.86 0.35 4.75
C LEU A 371 6.00 -1.14 4.47
N LEU A 372 5.93 -1.56 3.20
CA LEU A 372 5.97 -2.97 2.81
C LEU A 372 7.28 -3.65 3.22
N TYR A 373 8.41 -2.96 3.09
CA TYR A 373 9.72 -3.43 3.57
C TYR A 373 9.78 -3.56 5.10
N SER A 374 9.19 -2.60 5.84
CA SER A 374 9.22 -2.60 7.31
C SER A 374 8.43 -3.75 7.95
N LEU A 375 7.47 -4.34 7.24
CA LEU A 375 6.60 -5.39 7.76
C LEU A 375 7.32 -6.74 7.89
N ASP A 376 8.27 -7.04 7.00
CA ASP A 376 9.11 -8.23 7.05
C ASP A 376 10.50 -7.92 6.49
N HIS A 377 11.53 -8.02 7.35
CA HIS A 377 12.91 -7.72 6.96
C HIS A 377 13.52 -8.75 5.98
N ASN A 378 12.89 -9.92 5.80
CA ASN A 378 13.26 -10.84 4.73
C ASN A 378 12.87 -10.32 3.34
N ASP A 379 12.16 -9.19 3.29
CA ASP A 379 11.79 -8.48 2.08
C ASP A 379 11.14 -9.37 1.01
N PRO A 380 10.00 -10.01 1.32
CA PRO A 380 9.37 -10.99 0.44
C PRO A 380 8.88 -10.39 -0.88
N TYR A 381 8.92 -9.08 -1.08
CA TYR A 381 8.55 -8.46 -2.36
C TYR A 381 9.71 -7.69 -3.00
N GLY A 382 10.94 -7.84 -2.49
CA GLY A 382 12.11 -7.14 -3.02
C GLY A 382 11.98 -5.60 -2.97
N MET A 383 11.23 -5.07 -2.00
CA MET A 383 10.90 -3.66 -1.86
C MET A 383 12.13 -2.76 -1.72
N ARG A 384 13.27 -3.29 -1.24
CA ARG A 384 14.54 -2.54 -1.22
C ARG A 384 14.98 -2.07 -2.62
N HIS A 385 14.64 -2.82 -3.67
CA HIS A 385 14.88 -2.44 -5.07
C HIS A 385 13.90 -1.40 -5.60
N PHE A 386 12.79 -1.14 -4.91
CA PHE A 386 11.97 0.04 -5.17
C PHE A 386 12.49 1.27 -4.44
N ILE A 387 12.94 1.10 -3.18
CA ILE A 387 13.30 2.21 -2.30
C ILE A 387 14.37 3.11 -2.90
N HIS A 388 15.46 2.56 -3.45
CA HIS A 388 16.61 3.37 -3.86
C HIS A 388 16.26 4.39 -4.96
N PHE A 389 15.60 3.97 -6.04
CA PHE A 389 15.26 4.88 -7.13
C PHE A 389 14.08 5.79 -6.76
N LEU A 390 13.12 5.28 -5.96
CA LEU A 390 11.99 6.09 -5.50
C LEU A 390 12.46 7.23 -4.59
N ALA A 391 13.46 6.98 -3.74
CA ALA A 391 14.03 8.03 -2.89
C ALA A 391 14.68 9.16 -3.71
N ILE A 392 15.39 8.84 -4.79
CA ILE A 392 15.93 9.86 -5.71
C ILE A 392 14.80 10.64 -6.39
N ARG A 393 13.79 9.95 -6.93
CA ARG A 393 12.64 10.60 -7.59
C ARG A 393 11.82 11.46 -6.62
N ALA A 394 11.68 11.03 -5.37
CA ALA A 394 11.00 11.74 -4.29
C ALA A 394 11.85 12.84 -3.62
N ARG A 395 13.08 13.07 -4.10
CA ARG A 395 14.04 14.03 -3.57
C ARG A 395 14.50 13.76 -2.12
N GLU A 396 14.47 12.52 -1.68
CA GLU A 396 14.88 12.06 -0.34
C GLU A 396 16.30 11.48 -0.30
N GLY A 397 17.26 12.18 -0.92
CA GLY A 397 18.64 11.72 -1.02
C GLY A 397 19.36 11.58 0.33
N ARG A 398 19.07 12.45 1.30
CA ARG A 398 19.68 12.35 2.64
C ARG A 398 19.22 11.10 3.37
N TRP A 399 17.91 10.87 3.39
CA TRP A 399 17.32 9.68 3.99
C TRP A 399 17.84 8.40 3.33
N LEU A 400 17.98 8.38 1.99
CA LEU A 400 18.52 7.22 1.27
C LEU A 400 19.93 6.85 1.71
N ILE A 401 20.82 7.84 1.89
CA ILE A 401 22.18 7.61 2.39
C ILE A 401 22.12 6.97 3.77
N ASP A 402 21.35 7.57 4.69
CA ASP A 402 21.23 7.06 6.06
C ASP A 402 20.61 5.64 6.10
N PHE A 403 19.69 5.33 5.18
CA PHE A 403 19.07 4.01 5.02
C PHE A 403 20.04 2.96 4.49
N VAL A 404 20.73 3.23 3.36
CA VAL A 404 21.65 2.26 2.76
C VAL A 404 22.83 1.96 3.67
N ASP A 405 23.38 2.98 4.34
CA ASP A 405 24.47 2.79 5.30
C ASP A 405 24.03 1.98 6.52
N GLU A 406 22.77 2.03 6.92
CA GLU A 406 22.25 1.18 8.00
C GLU A 406 21.91 -0.23 7.51
N LEU A 407 21.40 -0.36 6.28
CA LEU A 407 21.12 -1.64 5.64
C LEU A 407 22.39 -2.49 5.52
N GLU A 408 23.51 -1.91 5.09
CA GLU A 408 24.81 -2.61 4.99
C GLU A 408 25.37 -3.10 6.33
N LYS A 409 24.92 -2.51 7.46
CA LYS A 409 25.34 -2.95 8.81
C LYS A 409 24.45 -4.05 9.37
N THR A 410 23.18 -4.05 9.00
CA THR A 410 22.14 -4.87 9.63
C THR A 410 21.71 -6.06 8.78
N SER A 411 22.02 -6.04 7.48
CA SER A 411 21.65 -7.08 6.53
C SER A 411 22.87 -7.68 5.86
N ASP A 412 22.86 -9.00 5.71
CA ASP A 412 23.86 -9.75 4.94
C ASP A 412 23.56 -9.78 3.42
N ASN A 413 22.60 -8.96 2.97
CA ASN A 413 22.16 -8.87 1.58
C ASN A 413 23.27 -8.33 0.68
N ARG A 414 23.94 -9.23 -0.04
CA ARG A 414 25.07 -8.92 -0.93
C ARG A 414 24.69 -8.05 -2.13
N ASP A 415 23.42 -8.06 -2.53
CA ASP A 415 22.87 -7.22 -3.59
C ASP A 415 22.78 -5.72 -3.21
N THR A 416 22.97 -5.38 -1.93
CA THR A 416 23.06 -3.98 -1.47
C THR A 416 24.17 -3.21 -2.19
N VAL A 417 25.21 -3.89 -2.70
CA VAL A 417 26.25 -3.27 -3.52
C VAL A 417 25.70 -2.57 -4.77
N TYR A 418 24.59 -3.05 -5.34
CA TYR A 418 23.94 -2.41 -6.48
C TYR A 418 23.09 -1.21 -6.04
N LEU A 419 22.35 -1.35 -4.94
CA LEU A 419 21.55 -0.26 -4.36
C LEU A 419 22.43 0.94 -4.00
N ARG A 420 23.63 0.68 -3.46
CA ARG A 420 24.61 1.71 -3.09
C ARG A 420 24.99 2.62 -4.26
N GLN A 421 24.93 2.14 -5.50
CA GLN A 421 25.30 2.94 -6.66
C GLN A 421 24.36 4.13 -6.87
N SER A 422 23.12 4.06 -6.37
CA SER A 422 22.20 5.20 -6.36
C SER A 422 22.59 6.31 -5.37
N LEU A 423 23.52 6.07 -4.44
CA LEU A 423 24.01 7.11 -3.52
C LEU A 423 24.78 8.21 -4.25
N VAL A 424 25.38 7.91 -5.41
CA VAL A 424 26.00 8.93 -6.27
C VAL A 424 24.97 9.99 -6.65
N LEU A 425 23.79 9.57 -7.10
CA LEU A 425 22.68 10.46 -7.45
C LEU A 425 22.15 11.20 -6.22
N ALA A 426 22.11 10.56 -5.05
CA ALA A 426 21.72 11.21 -3.80
C ALA A 426 22.67 12.35 -3.41
N HIS A 427 23.98 12.12 -3.49
CA HIS A 427 24.98 13.15 -3.22
C HIS A 427 24.93 14.30 -4.23
N LEU A 428 24.72 14.01 -5.52
CA LEU A 428 24.51 15.03 -6.54
C LEU A 428 23.27 15.89 -6.24
N GLN A 429 22.19 15.26 -5.79
CA GLN A 429 20.96 15.94 -5.41
C GLN A 429 21.13 16.87 -4.19
N LEU A 430 22.03 16.51 -3.26
CA LEU A 430 22.41 17.32 -2.11
C LEU A 430 23.45 18.41 -2.44
N GLY A 431 23.97 18.44 -3.67
CA GLY A 431 25.01 19.37 -4.10
C GLY A 431 26.43 19.01 -3.64
N ASP A 432 26.63 17.82 -3.09
CA ASP A 432 27.93 17.33 -2.61
C ASP A 432 28.66 16.56 -3.73
N THR A 433 29.19 17.30 -4.70
CA THR A 433 29.87 16.72 -5.87
C THR A 433 31.17 16.00 -5.50
N ALA A 434 31.83 16.42 -4.42
CA ALA A 434 33.05 15.78 -3.93
C ALA A 434 32.76 14.35 -3.47
N ARG A 435 31.74 14.17 -2.60
CA ARG A 435 31.33 12.82 -2.18
C ARG A 435 30.72 12.00 -3.32
N ALA A 436 29.96 12.63 -4.22
CA ALA A 436 29.43 11.93 -5.39
C ALA A 436 30.57 11.36 -6.26
N THR A 437 31.66 12.11 -6.44
CA THR A 437 32.86 11.66 -7.15
C THR A 437 33.52 10.48 -6.44
N GLU A 438 33.68 10.57 -5.12
CA GLU A 438 34.29 9.52 -4.30
C GLU A 438 33.48 8.22 -4.31
N GLU A 439 32.16 8.30 -4.10
CA GLU A 439 31.28 7.13 -4.14
C GLU A 439 31.22 6.54 -5.55
N LEU A 440 31.27 7.36 -6.60
CA LEU A 440 31.31 6.88 -7.97
C LEU A 440 32.61 6.14 -8.29
N GLU A 441 33.75 6.65 -7.83
CA GLU A 441 35.03 5.95 -8.00
C GLU A 441 35.01 4.59 -7.30
N LYS A 442 34.53 4.54 -6.05
CA LYS A 442 34.36 3.27 -5.31
C LYS A 442 33.40 2.34 -6.03
N GLY A 443 32.29 2.87 -6.55
CA GLY A 443 31.30 2.14 -7.32
C GLY A 443 31.90 1.47 -8.56
N MET A 444 32.59 2.24 -9.39
CA MET A 444 33.24 1.73 -10.62
C MET A 444 34.27 0.64 -10.33
N ARG A 445 34.97 0.72 -9.20
CA ARG A 445 35.89 -0.34 -8.77
C ARG A 445 35.15 -1.56 -8.23
N ARG A 446 34.01 -1.40 -7.56
CA ARG A 446 33.26 -2.47 -6.90
C ARG A 446 32.39 -3.28 -7.84
N VAL A 447 31.72 -2.62 -8.78
CA VAL A 447 30.79 -3.23 -9.75
C VAL A 447 31.05 -2.69 -11.18
N PRO A 448 32.26 -2.86 -11.73
CA PRO A 448 32.63 -2.28 -13.03
C PRO A 448 31.71 -2.70 -14.19
N TRP A 449 31.19 -3.94 -14.16
CA TRP A 449 30.22 -4.46 -15.13
C TRP A 449 28.91 -3.68 -15.16
N LEU A 450 28.43 -3.20 -14.01
CA LEU A 450 27.23 -2.35 -13.95
C LEU A 450 27.46 -1.04 -14.69
N TYR A 451 28.62 -0.41 -14.46
CA TYR A 451 28.96 0.84 -15.13
C TYR A 451 29.20 0.62 -16.61
N CYS A 452 29.82 -0.48 -17.03
CA CYS A 452 29.93 -0.79 -18.45
C CYS A 452 28.55 -0.90 -19.12
N GLY A 453 27.60 -1.62 -18.51
CA GLY A 453 26.21 -1.67 -18.98
C GLY A 453 25.51 -0.31 -18.95
N LEU A 454 25.75 0.50 -17.92
CA LEU A 454 25.17 1.85 -17.83
C LEU A 454 25.68 2.79 -18.93
N PHE A 455 26.97 2.75 -19.26
CA PHE A 455 27.54 3.53 -20.37
C PHE A 455 26.91 3.12 -21.71
N GLN A 456 26.75 1.82 -21.94
CA GLN A 456 26.10 1.29 -23.15
C GLN A 456 24.65 1.79 -23.27
N GLU A 457 23.86 1.65 -22.21
CA GLU A 457 22.44 2.05 -22.20
C GLU A 457 22.23 3.57 -22.27
N LEU A 458 23.20 4.36 -21.80
CA LEU A 458 23.18 5.82 -21.93
C LEU A 458 23.77 6.31 -23.28
N ASN A 459 24.17 5.41 -24.18
CA ASN A 459 24.85 5.72 -25.44
C ASN A 459 26.11 6.58 -25.25
N LEU A 460 26.89 6.28 -24.20
CA LEU A 460 28.15 6.95 -23.89
C LEU A 460 29.34 6.07 -24.27
N ASP A 461 30.44 6.70 -24.68
CA ASP A 461 31.68 5.98 -24.99
C ASP A 461 32.22 5.28 -23.74
N THR A 462 32.31 3.96 -23.80
CA THR A 462 32.84 3.17 -22.68
C THR A 462 34.31 3.52 -22.48
N PRO A 463 34.74 3.87 -21.26
CA PRO A 463 36.12 4.30 -21.03
C PRO A 463 37.07 3.09 -20.97
N PRO A 464 38.36 3.25 -21.35
CA PRO A 464 39.34 2.16 -21.34
C PRO A 464 39.55 1.50 -19.98
N SER A 465 39.19 2.19 -18.89
CA SER A 465 39.31 1.71 -17.50
C SER A 465 38.37 0.54 -17.18
N ILE A 466 37.20 0.48 -17.84
CA ILE A 466 36.18 -0.56 -17.66
C ILE A 466 35.81 -1.27 -18.98
N TRP A 467 36.49 -0.93 -20.07
CA TRP A 467 36.23 -1.50 -21.39
C TRP A 467 36.37 -3.03 -21.40
N GLY A 468 35.35 -3.72 -21.91
CA GLY A 468 35.33 -5.17 -22.04
C GLY A 468 35.07 -5.94 -20.74
N ILE A 469 34.71 -5.25 -19.65
CA ILE A 469 34.28 -5.91 -18.40
C ILE A 469 32.76 -6.16 -18.48
N SER A 470 32.37 -7.42 -18.70
CA SER A 470 30.98 -7.84 -18.84
C SER A 470 30.44 -8.55 -17.59
N ALA A 471 29.11 -8.69 -17.54
CA ALA A 471 28.43 -9.53 -16.58
C ALA A 471 28.48 -11.00 -17.03
N ASP A 472 29.50 -11.73 -16.57
CA ASP A 472 29.81 -13.07 -17.10
C ASP A 472 28.90 -14.19 -16.56
N SER A 473 28.13 -13.93 -15.50
CA SER A 473 27.21 -14.90 -14.89
C SER A 473 25.74 -14.46 -15.01
N ASN A 474 24.82 -15.43 -14.86
CA ASN A 474 23.39 -15.14 -14.83
C ASN A 474 22.99 -14.24 -13.66
N ALA A 475 23.54 -14.49 -12.46
CA ALA A 475 23.26 -13.70 -11.26
C ALA A 475 23.73 -12.24 -11.44
N ARG A 476 24.98 -12.04 -11.90
CA ARG A 476 25.51 -10.71 -12.18
C ARG A 476 24.70 -9.99 -13.26
N SER A 477 24.38 -10.70 -14.35
CA SER A 477 23.56 -10.17 -15.44
C SER A 477 22.17 -9.75 -14.95
N PHE A 478 21.57 -10.53 -14.07
CA PHE A 478 20.27 -10.23 -13.46
C PHE A 478 20.32 -8.90 -12.70
N TRP A 479 21.28 -8.74 -11.79
CA TRP A 479 21.39 -7.52 -10.98
C TRP A 479 21.70 -6.27 -11.80
N VAL A 480 22.56 -6.39 -12.81
CA VAL A 480 22.86 -5.29 -13.75
C VAL A 480 21.59 -4.85 -14.47
N LYS A 481 20.87 -5.80 -15.08
CA LYS A 481 19.63 -5.50 -15.80
C LYS A 481 18.55 -4.92 -14.87
N LEU A 482 18.41 -5.45 -13.65
CA LEU A 482 17.43 -4.96 -12.69
C LEU A 482 17.69 -3.51 -12.31
N TYR A 483 18.95 -3.18 -11.95
CA TYR A 483 19.33 -1.82 -11.60
C TYR A 483 19.14 -0.85 -12.76
N ILE A 484 19.60 -1.21 -13.97
CA ILE A 484 19.48 -0.36 -15.16
C ILE A 484 18.01 -0.12 -15.48
N HIS A 485 17.18 -1.17 -15.51
CA HIS A 485 15.75 -1.07 -15.75
C HIS A 485 15.07 -0.03 -14.83
N GLN A 486 15.49 0.02 -13.57
CA GLN A 486 14.89 0.91 -12.56
C GLN A 486 15.47 2.34 -12.56
N ALA A 487 16.77 2.48 -12.84
CA ALA A 487 17.52 3.70 -12.57
C ALA A 487 18.11 4.40 -13.80
N LYS A 488 18.07 3.81 -15.00
CA LYS A 488 18.70 4.39 -16.21
C LYS A 488 18.29 5.85 -16.44
N ASP A 489 17.00 6.16 -16.31
CA ASP A 489 16.48 7.51 -16.57
C ASP A 489 16.98 8.53 -15.55
N LEU A 490 17.32 8.08 -14.33
CA LEU A 490 17.87 8.95 -13.30
C LEU A 490 19.31 9.35 -13.60
N TRP A 491 20.06 8.49 -14.29
CA TRP A 491 21.41 8.78 -14.77
C TRP A 491 21.41 9.60 -16.05
N ASN A 492 20.31 9.62 -16.80
CA ASN A 492 20.14 10.40 -18.03
C ASN A 492 19.91 11.89 -17.74
N ASN A 493 20.91 12.55 -17.13
CA ASN A 493 20.93 13.99 -16.96
C ASN A 493 22.38 14.51 -17.06
N ALA A 494 22.53 15.76 -17.52
CA ALA A 494 23.86 16.35 -17.80
C ALA A 494 24.82 16.34 -16.60
N GLN A 495 24.31 16.47 -15.37
CA GLN A 495 25.15 16.47 -14.17
C GLN A 495 25.70 15.07 -13.87
N ALA A 496 24.87 14.04 -14.01
CA ALA A 496 25.27 12.66 -13.76
C ALA A 496 26.15 12.11 -14.90
N THR A 497 25.81 12.35 -16.16
CA THR A 497 26.61 11.89 -17.31
C THR A 497 27.98 12.55 -17.37
N SER A 498 28.06 13.86 -17.13
CA SER A 498 29.35 14.56 -17.06
C SER A 498 30.22 14.06 -15.90
N LEU A 499 29.62 13.72 -14.75
CA LEU A 499 30.36 13.12 -13.64
C LEU A 499 30.88 11.72 -14.00
N LEU A 500 30.03 10.88 -14.62
CA LEU A 500 30.40 9.54 -15.10
C LEU A 500 31.65 9.59 -16.00
N GLU A 501 31.63 10.42 -17.03
CA GLU A 501 32.77 10.54 -17.93
C GLU A 501 34.03 11.07 -17.23
N ASN A 502 33.88 12.11 -16.39
CA ASN A 502 35.01 12.76 -15.73
C ASN A 502 35.72 11.83 -14.74
N VAL A 503 34.97 11.02 -14.00
CA VAL A 503 35.55 10.03 -13.08
C VAL A 503 36.18 8.90 -13.87
N ALA A 504 35.50 8.38 -14.89
CA ALA A 504 36.00 7.24 -15.62
C ALA A 504 37.27 7.54 -16.45
N LYS A 505 37.41 8.78 -16.95
CA LYS A 505 38.65 9.26 -17.62
C LYS A 505 39.86 9.33 -16.66
N LYS A 506 39.62 9.53 -15.36
CA LYS A 506 40.67 9.61 -14.34
C LYS A 506 40.99 8.26 -13.69
N LEU A 507 40.08 7.29 -13.84
CA LEU A 507 40.22 5.98 -13.24
C LEU A 507 41.29 5.15 -13.96
N GLU A 508 42.17 4.51 -13.20
CA GLU A 508 43.05 3.48 -13.73
C GLU A 508 42.25 2.23 -14.13
N LYS A 509 42.88 1.32 -14.90
CA LYS A 509 42.23 0.07 -15.29
C LYS A 509 41.85 -0.73 -14.03
N VAL A 510 40.58 -1.14 -13.94
CA VAL A 510 40.07 -1.90 -12.80
C VAL A 510 40.66 -3.32 -12.81
N ASP A 511 41.22 -3.75 -11.68
CA ASP A 511 41.69 -5.11 -11.48
C ASP A 511 40.52 -6.03 -11.10
N THR A 512 40.04 -6.80 -12.07
CA THR A 512 38.93 -7.74 -11.87
C THR A 512 39.33 -8.97 -11.04
N GLY A 513 40.63 -9.24 -10.85
CA GLY A 513 41.10 -10.38 -10.08
C GLY A 513 40.86 -10.29 -8.57
N VAL A 514 40.66 -9.06 -8.04
CA VAL A 514 40.38 -8.80 -6.62
C VAL A 514 38.88 -8.87 -6.30
N LEU A 515 38.04 -8.82 -7.34
CA LEU A 515 36.59 -8.81 -7.19
C LEU A 515 36.03 -10.24 -7.00
N PRO A 516 34.85 -10.39 -6.39
CA PRO A 516 34.19 -11.68 -6.29
C PRO A 516 34.02 -12.33 -7.67
N SER A 517 34.28 -13.64 -7.74
CA SER A 517 34.14 -14.39 -8.98
C SER A 517 32.70 -14.39 -9.51
N ASP A 518 31.72 -14.39 -8.61
CA ASP A 518 30.30 -14.33 -8.93
C ASP A 518 29.51 -13.56 -7.86
N ASP A 519 28.33 -13.10 -8.24
CA ASP A 519 27.35 -12.46 -7.37
C ASP A 519 26.36 -13.49 -6.82
N SER A 520 25.68 -13.17 -5.72
CA SER A 520 24.69 -14.09 -5.16
C SER A 520 23.46 -14.16 -6.07
N PRO A 521 22.86 -15.35 -6.26
CA PRO A 521 21.62 -15.45 -7.03
C PRO A 521 20.53 -14.61 -6.36
N PRO A 522 19.57 -14.06 -7.13
CA PRO A 522 18.47 -13.33 -6.54
C PRO A 522 17.63 -14.25 -5.67
N ASP A 523 17.24 -13.73 -4.50
CA ASP A 523 16.42 -14.45 -3.55
C ASP A 523 14.97 -14.61 -4.05
N HIS A 524 14.15 -15.31 -3.28
CA HIS A 524 12.74 -15.53 -3.59
C HIS A 524 11.97 -14.20 -3.66
N GLY A 525 12.29 -13.21 -2.83
CA GLY A 525 11.63 -11.90 -2.79
C GLY A 525 11.84 -11.11 -4.08
N VAL A 526 13.07 -11.03 -4.55
CA VAL A 526 13.44 -10.35 -5.79
C VAL A 526 12.97 -11.15 -7.01
N THR A 527 12.97 -12.48 -6.94
CA THR A 527 12.40 -13.31 -8.02
C THR A 527 10.90 -13.03 -8.16
N ARG A 528 10.15 -12.96 -7.06
CA ARG A 528 8.73 -12.58 -7.03
C ARG A 528 8.50 -11.18 -7.58
N LEU A 529 9.35 -10.21 -7.21
CA LEU A 529 9.34 -8.88 -7.81
C LEU A 529 9.44 -8.95 -9.34
N THR A 530 10.45 -9.65 -9.87
CA THR A 530 10.65 -9.74 -11.33
C THR A 530 9.55 -10.49 -12.05
N PHE A 531 8.99 -11.52 -11.42
CA PHE A 531 7.82 -12.24 -11.93
C PHE A 531 6.61 -11.30 -12.06
N LEU A 532 6.38 -10.46 -11.05
CA LEU A 532 5.28 -9.49 -11.05
C LEU A 532 5.50 -8.26 -11.93
N GLU A 533 6.75 -7.89 -12.21
CA GLU A 533 7.08 -6.86 -13.19
C GLU A 533 6.85 -7.35 -14.63
N GLY A 534 6.91 -8.67 -14.86
CA GLY A 534 6.65 -9.27 -16.18
C GLY A 534 7.79 -9.11 -17.18
N GLN A 535 8.98 -8.65 -16.75
CA GLN A 535 10.08 -8.37 -17.65
C GLN A 535 10.78 -9.66 -18.10
N THR A 536 10.54 -10.09 -19.34
CA THR A 536 11.01 -11.36 -19.91
C THR A 536 12.52 -11.55 -19.78
N SER A 537 13.31 -10.49 -19.99
CA SER A 537 14.78 -10.55 -19.92
C SER A 537 15.34 -10.76 -18.51
N LEU A 538 14.58 -10.36 -17.47
CA LEU A 538 14.90 -10.62 -16.07
C LEU A 538 14.39 -11.99 -15.63
N ILE A 539 13.16 -12.35 -16.03
CA ILE A 539 12.56 -13.67 -15.73
C ILE A 539 13.44 -14.79 -16.30
N ALA A 540 14.00 -14.62 -17.50
CA ALA A 540 14.91 -15.60 -18.11
C ALA A 540 16.20 -15.83 -17.31
N LEU A 541 16.62 -14.87 -16.49
CA LEU A 541 17.82 -14.95 -15.65
C LEU A 541 17.51 -15.31 -14.19
N ALA A 542 16.24 -15.28 -13.79
CA ALA A 542 15.82 -15.61 -12.43
C ALA A 542 15.96 -17.12 -12.14
N PRO A 543 16.21 -17.51 -10.88
CA PRO A 543 16.33 -18.91 -10.48
C PRO A 543 15.05 -19.69 -10.77
N ARG A 544 15.18 -20.77 -11.56
CA ARG A 544 14.06 -21.65 -11.92
C ARG A 544 13.45 -22.35 -10.71
N GLU A 545 14.25 -22.59 -9.67
CA GLU A 545 13.81 -23.20 -8.41
C GLU A 545 12.63 -22.45 -7.76
N TYR A 546 12.54 -21.12 -7.95
CA TYR A 546 11.42 -20.33 -7.44
C TYR A 546 10.29 -20.21 -8.47
N LEU A 547 10.60 -20.07 -9.76
CA LEU A 547 9.60 -19.88 -10.80
C LEU A 547 8.74 -21.13 -11.05
N ASP A 548 9.33 -22.32 -10.88
CA ASP A 548 8.66 -23.60 -11.12
C ASP A 548 7.83 -24.07 -9.90
N VAL A 549 7.79 -23.29 -8.81
CA VAL A 549 7.01 -23.60 -7.60
C VAL A 549 5.53 -23.61 -7.91
N GLN A 550 4.84 -24.64 -7.40
CA GLN A 550 3.37 -24.77 -7.45
C GLN A 550 2.84 -25.04 -6.05
N PRO A 551 1.67 -24.48 -5.66
CA PRO A 551 0.78 -23.65 -6.49
C PRO A 551 1.34 -22.25 -6.74
N ASN A 552 1.09 -21.69 -7.93
CA ASN A 552 1.40 -20.31 -8.26
C ASN A 552 0.19 -19.65 -8.91
N TYR A 553 -0.67 -19.04 -8.09
CA TYR A 553 -1.87 -18.35 -8.55
C TYR A 553 -1.65 -16.84 -8.60
N GLU A 554 -2.40 -16.15 -9.46
CA GLU A 554 -2.32 -14.68 -9.56
C GLU A 554 -2.65 -13.96 -8.25
N PHE A 555 -3.58 -14.51 -7.46
CA PHE A 555 -3.95 -13.95 -6.16
C PHE A 555 -2.92 -14.23 -5.05
N ASP A 556 -1.92 -15.08 -5.30
CA ASP A 556 -0.85 -15.43 -4.36
C ASP A 556 0.42 -15.88 -5.13
N PRO A 557 1.16 -14.93 -5.72
CA PRO A 557 2.24 -15.20 -6.65
C PRO A 557 3.52 -15.69 -5.96
N LEU A 558 4.07 -16.80 -6.46
CA LEU A 558 5.25 -17.49 -5.92
C LEU A 558 5.19 -17.62 -4.40
N PRO A 559 4.25 -18.38 -3.81
CA PRO A 559 4.17 -18.49 -2.36
C PRO A 559 5.30 -19.37 -1.79
N PRO A 560 5.63 -19.27 -0.49
CA PRO A 560 6.50 -20.23 0.19
C PRO A 560 6.01 -21.68 0.05
N PRO A 561 6.91 -22.68 0.17
CA PRO A 561 6.56 -24.10 0.21
C PRO A 561 5.48 -24.42 1.28
N GLU A 562 4.65 -25.45 1.04
CA GLU A 562 3.52 -25.80 1.93
C GLU A 562 3.93 -25.92 3.40
N GLU A 563 5.06 -26.58 3.65
CA GLU A 563 5.63 -26.83 4.98
C GLU A 563 6.07 -25.58 5.73
N GLU A 564 6.35 -24.49 5.02
CA GLU A 564 6.68 -23.20 5.62
C GLU A 564 5.43 -22.36 5.91
N ASN A 565 4.28 -22.67 5.30
CA ASN A 565 3.07 -21.88 5.45
C ASN A 565 2.44 -22.06 6.83
N ILE A 566 1.86 -20.97 7.35
CA ILE A 566 1.07 -20.97 8.58
C ILE A 566 -0.40 -20.76 8.21
N PHE A 567 -1.12 -21.86 7.99
CA PHE A 567 -2.55 -21.82 7.65
C PHE A 567 -3.41 -21.56 8.88
N SER A 568 -4.33 -20.59 8.78
CA SER A 568 -5.28 -20.28 9.85
C SER A 568 -6.71 -20.80 9.60
N GLY A 569 -7.03 -21.15 8.35
CA GLY A 569 -8.34 -21.64 7.93
C GLY A 569 -8.25 -22.66 6.79
N HIS A 570 -9.37 -23.31 6.49
CA HIS A 570 -9.43 -24.30 5.40
C HIS A 570 -9.37 -23.59 4.05
N GLY A 571 -10.04 -22.45 3.90
CA GLY A 571 -10.07 -21.68 2.65
C GLY A 571 -8.67 -21.23 2.19
N THR A 572 -7.76 -20.92 3.11
CA THR A 572 -6.38 -20.54 2.77
C THR A 572 -5.46 -21.71 2.48
N ARG A 573 -5.82 -22.93 2.87
CA ARG A 573 -5.06 -24.16 2.61
C ARG A 573 -5.43 -24.83 1.28
N LEU A 574 -6.66 -24.62 0.79
CA LEU A 574 -7.16 -25.22 -0.45
C LEU A 574 -6.22 -25.15 -1.68
N PRO A 575 -5.49 -24.04 -1.94
CA PRO A 575 -4.56 -24.00 -3.07
C PRO A 575 -3.47 -25.09 -3.04
N TRP A 576 -3.13 -25.62 -1.86
CA TRP A 576 -2.15 -26.70 -1.69
C TRP A 576 -2.78 -28.10 -1.68
N GLU A 577 -4.01 -28.25 -1.20
CA GLU A 577 -4.69 -29.56 -1.13
C GLU A 577 -5.12 -30.11 -2.49
N ASP A 578 -5.35 -29.23 -3.47
CA ASP A 578 -5.78 -29.59 -4.83
C ASP A 578 -4.77 -30.50 -5.55
N ARG A 579 -3.49 -30.48 -5.10
CA ARG A 579 -2.43 -31.38 -5.58
C ARG A 579 -2.71 -32.87 -5.36
N GLN A 580 -3.46 -33.23 -4.31
CA GLN A 580 -3.72 -34.64 -4.00
C GLN A 580 -4.90 -35.23 -4.78
N HIS A 581 -5.78 -34.39 -5.34
CA HIS A 581 -7.06 -34.83 -5.92
C HIS A 581 -7.22 -34.38 -7.39
N GLY A 582 -6.17 -34.53 -8.20
CA GLY A 582 -6.17 -34.23 -9.64
C GLY A 582 -7.22 -34.97 -10.49
N GLN A 583 -8.14 -35.73 -9.90
CA GLN A 583 -9.33 -36.29 -10.54
C GLN A 583 -10.46 -36.36 -9.49
N GLN A 584 -11.56 -35.65 -9.74
CA GLN A 584 -12.88 -35.80 -9.09
C GLN A 584 -13.06 -35.16 -7.69
N ARG A 585 -13.25 -33.83 -7.63
CA ARG A 585 -14.24 -33.26 -6.71
C ARG A 585 -15.55 -33.02 -7.49
N PRO A 586 -16.72 -33.44 -7.00
CA PRO A 586 -17.99 -33.22 -7.69
C PRO A 586 -18.31 -31.72 -7.65
N THR A 587 -18.02 -31.03 -8.76
CA THR A 587 -18.43 -29.65 -9.06
C THR A 587 -19.92 -29.40 -8.77
N ASN A 588 -20.73 -30.45 -8.84
CA ASN A 588 -22.18 -30.42 -8.65
C ASN A 588 -22.62 -29.99 -7.24
N GLU A 589 -21.92 -30.37 -6.16
CA GLU A 589 -22.35 -29.98 -4.81
C GLU A 589 -22.10 -28.49 -4.53
N ILE A 590 -20.98 -27.97 -5.02
CA ILE A 590 -20.65 -26.54 -4.92
C ILE A 590 -21.58 -25.73 -5.84
N GLU A 591 -21.93 -26.26 -7.02
CA GLU A 591 -22.86 -25.66 -7.97
C GLU A 591 -24.34 -25.65 -7.51
N GLU A 592 -24.78 -26.69 -6.80
CA GLU A 592 -26.09 -26.68 -6.13
C GLU A 592 -26.12 -25.72 -4.94
N ARG A 593 -25.03 -25.64 -4.17
CA ARG A 593 -24.88 -24.68 -3.07
C ARG A 593 -24.88 -23.23 -3.58
N LEU A 594 -24.21 -22.99 -4.70
CA LEU A 594 -24.22 -21.78 -5.51
C LEU A 594 -25.65 -21.35 -5.90
N ARG A 595 -26.41 -22.25 -6.53
CA ARG A 595 -27.81 -21.99 -6.92
C ARG A 595 -28.69 -21.66 -5.72
N ASN A 596 -28.51 -22.38 -4.61
CA ASN A 596 -29.32 -22.18 -3.41
C ASN A 596 -29.03 -20.84 -2.70
N ILE A 597 -27.78 -20.35 -2.70
CA ILE A 597 -27.42 -19.05 -2.12
C ILE A 597 -28.00 -17.91 -2.97
N PHE A 598 -27.80 -17.94 -4.29
CA PHE A 598 -28.33 -16.91 -5.19
C PHE A 598 -29.87 -16.90 -5.24
N ALA A 599 -30.52 -18.07 -5.23
CA ALA A 599 -31.98 -18.16 -5.24
C ALA A 599 -32.63 -17.61 -3.96
N ARG A 600 -32.04 -17.85 -2.79
CA ARG A 600 -32.59 -17.37 -1.51
C ARG A 600 -32.48 -15.86 -1.33
N ARG A 601 -31.41 -15.24 -1.85
CA ARG A 601 -31.21 -13.79 -1.74
C ARG A 601 -32.01 -13.00 -2.78
N ALA A 602 -32.20 -13.58 -3.98
CA ALA A 602 -33.18 -13.07 -4.95
C ALA A 602 -34.62 -13.09 -4.40
N ALA A 603 -34.97 -14.10 -3.60
CA ALA A 603 -36.26 -14.16 -2.91
C ALA A 603 -36.39 -13.13 -1.76
N ALA A 604 -35.29 -12.79 -1.07
CA ALA A 604 -35.27 -11.78 -0.01
C ALA A 604 -35.28 -10.32 -0.53
N ALA A 605 -34.90 -10.10 -1.80
CA ALA A 605 -34.88 -8.79 -2.44
C ALA A 605 -36.17 -8.44 -3.20
N ALA A 606 -37.20 -9.30 -3.17
CA ALA A 606 -38.50 -9.01 -3.76
C ALA A 606 -39.25 -7.97 -2.91
N PRO A 607 -39.73 -6.84 -3.48
CA PRO A 607 -40.45 -5.84 -2.70
C PRO A 607 -41.77 -6.42 -2.20
N ALA A 608 -41.96 -6.39 -0.87
CA ALA A 608 -43.24 -6.64 -0.23
C ALA A 608 -44.20 -5.50 -0.60
N ASN A 609 -44.93 -5.66 -1.70
CA ASN A 609 -46.08 -4.82 -2.00
C ASN A 609 -47.19 -5.12 -0.98
N GLY A 610 -47.42 -4.20 -0.04
CA GLY A 610 -48.61 -4.27 0.83
C GLY A 610 -48.63 -3.38 2.07
N ALA A 611 -49.04 -2.12 1.87
CA ALA A 611 -49.86 -1.29 2.78
C ALA A 611 -49.29 -0.67 4.08
N ALA A 612 -49.38 0.68 4.11
CA ALA A 612 -50.01 1.53 5.13
C ALA A 612 -49.13 2.61 5.80
N ASP A 613 -49.73 3.80 5.88
CA ASP A 613 -49.22 5.13 6.26
C ASP A 613 -48.75 5.30 7.71
N GLY A 614 -47.90 6.32 7.94
CA GLY A 614 -47.74 6.96 9.25
C GLY A 614 -46.47 7.82 9.39
N GLU A 615 -46.58 9.13 9.17
CA GLU A 615 -45.58 10.14 9.58
C GLU A 615 -45.51 10.29 11.12
N ALA A 616 -44.32 10.22 11.72
CA ALA A 616 -43.90 11.03 12.88
C ALA A 616 -42.46 10.71 13.35
N GLY A 617 -41.59 11.75 13.44
CA GLY A 617 -40.51 11.85 14.44
C GLY A 617 -39.05 11.66 13.98
N SER A 618 -38.47 12.63 13.26
CA SER A 618 -37.11 12.49 12.66
C SER A 618 -35.91 12.87 13.53
N ASP A 619 -36.07 13.33 14.78
CA ASP A 619 -34.94 13.93 15.51
C ASP A 619 -34.46 13.12 16.73
N ASP A 620 -35.25 12.17 17.25
CA ASP A 620 -34.84 11.29 18.35
C ASP A 620 -34.23 9.96 17.86
N GLU A 621 -34.57 9.54 16.64
CA GLU A 621 -34.07 8.29 16.04
C GLU A 621 -32.61 8.42 15.59
N ALA A 622 -32.18 9.61 15.14
CA ALA A 622 -30.78 9.89 14.78
C ALA A 622 -29.85 9.94 16.01
N ALA A 623 -30.36 10.34 17.17
CA ALA A 623 -29.61 10.35 18.43
C ALA A 623 -29.52 8.95 19.05
N LEU A 624 -30.58 8.14 18.90
CA LEU A 624 -30.57 6.70 19.25
C LEU A 624 -29.66 5.90 18.31
N LEU A 625 -29.63 6.20 17.01
CA LEU A 625 -28.73 5.55 16.04
C LEU A 625 -27.25 5.92 16.29
N ALA A 626 -26.95 7.14 16.73
CA ALA A 626 -25.59 7.52 17.10
C ALA A 626 -25.09 6.82 18.40
N GLN A 627 -26.00 6.50 19.34
CA GLN A 627 -25.68 5.68 20.51
C GLN A 627 -25.59 4.18 20.17
N LEU A 628 -26.35 3.71 19.19
CA LEU A 628 -26.28 2.36 18.65
C LEU A 628 -25.01 2.12 17.80
N ASP A 629 -24.49 3.14 17.12
CA ASP A 629 -23.27 3.06 16.30
C ASP A 629 -21.99 2.89 17.15
N ASP A 630 -21.94 3.49 18.34
CA ASP A 630 -20.85 3.27 19.31
C ASP A 630 -21.00 1.90 20.00
N GLU A 631 -22.23 1.47 20.29
CA GLU A 631 -22.49 0.13 20.85
C GLU A 631 -22.26 -0.99 19.83
N GLU A 632 -22.54 -0.82 18.54
CA GLU A 632 -22.32 -1.82 17.49
C GLU A 632 -20.84 -1.95 17.14
N LEU A 633 -20.09 -0.84 17.12
CA LEU A 633 -18.64 -0.86 17.01
C LEU A 633 -18.00 -1.50 18.26
N GLU A 634 -18.51 -1.23 19.46
CA GLU A 634 -18.12 -1.94 20.68
C GLU A 634 -18.57 -3.41 20.67
N ARG A 635 -19.71 -3.75 20.07
CA ARG A 635 -20.20 -5.13 19.92
C ARG A 635 -19.33 -5.90 18.93
N ASP A 636 -18.88 -5.29 17.85
CA ASP A 636 -17.95 -5.87 16.88
C ASP A 636 -16.54 -6.04 17.49
N LEU A 637 -16.08 -5.07 18.28
CA LEU A 637 -14.83 -5.16 19.04
C LEU A 637 -14.92 -6.18 20.19
N ALA A 638 -16.09 -6.35 20.81
CA ALA A 638 -16.35 -7.32 21.87
C ALA A 638 -16.62 -8.74 21.35
N ALA A 639 -17.26 -8.89 20.19
CA ALA A 639 -17.44 -10.16 19.48
C ALA A 639 -16.13 -10.67 18.89
N ALA A 640 -15.22 -9.77 18.49
CA ALA A 640 -13.83 -10.12 18.18
C ALA A 640 -13.04 -10.60 19.43
N ARG A 641 -13.51 -10.27 20.65
CA ARG A 641 -12.87 -10.60 21.93
C ARG A 641 -13.42 -11.87 22.58
N ASN A 642 -14.72 -12.13 22.44
CA ASN A 642 -15.42 -13.30 22.96
C ASN A 642 -16.04 -14.06 21.79
N GLY A 643 -15.33 -15.07 21.27
CA GLY A 643 -15.77 -15.86 20.11
C GLY A 643 -16.99 -16.75 20.39
N SER A 644 -18.18 -16.16 20.58
CA SER A 644 -19.44 -16.89 20.73
C SER A 644 -20.26 -16.85 19.44
N ASP A 645 -20.51 -18.04 18.88
CA ASP A 645 -21.41 -18.32 17.76
C ASP A 645 -22.85 -17.86 18.05
N GLY A 646 -23.45 -17.15 17.10
CA GLY A 646 -24.86 -16.78 17.16
C GLY A 646 -25.35 -15.86 16.03
N GLY A 647 -24.75 -15.95 14.84
CA GLY A 647 -25.18 -15.19 13.67
C GLY A 647 -26.08 -16.02 12.74
N VAL A 648 -26.71 -15.35 11.76
CA VAL A 648 -27.63 -15.89 10.73
C VAL A 648 -27.13 -17.19 10.04
N LEU A 649 -25.83 -17.43 10.04
CA LEU A 649 -25.20 -18.65 9.51
C LEU A 649 -25.36 -19.90 10.42
N GLY A 650 -25.64 -19.74 11.72
CA GLY A 650 -25.98 -20.85 12.63
C GLY A 650 -27.36 -21.44 12.32
N ILE A 651 -28.32 -20.60 11.96
CA ILE A 651 -29.61 -21.02 11.40
C ILE A 651 -29.41 -21.67 10.03
N LEU A 652 -28.44 -21.18 9.26
CA LEU A 652 -28.06 -21.76 7.96
C LEU A 652 -27.45 -23.16 8.11
N MET A 653 -26.58 -23.38 9.11
CA MET A 653 -25.96 -24.68 9.42
C MET A 653 -26.96 -25.69 9.99
N GLN A 654 -27.89 -25.26 10.85
CA GLN A 654 -28.93 -26.13 11.42
C GLN A 654 -29.93 -26.62 10.36
N LEU A 655 -30.12 -25.86 9.28
CA LEU A 655 -30.97 -26.24 8.14
C LEU A 655 -30.24 -27.05 7.05
N LEU A 656 -28.91 -27.22 7.17
CA LEU A 656 -28.02 -27.92 6.24
C LEU A 656 -27.71 -29.39 6.65
N GLY A 657 -28.37 -29.91 7.69
CA GLY A 657 -28.34 -31.34 8.04
C GLY A 657 -27.06 -31.87 8.68
N VAL A 658 -26.11 -31.01 9.03
CA VAL A 658 -24.91 -31.40 9.80
C VAL A 658 -25.28 -31.42 11.28
N GLN A 659 -25.54 -32.61 11.83
CA GLN A 659 -25.70 -32.79 13.27
C GLN A 659 -24.36 -32.59 13.98
N THR A 660 -24.15 -31.43 14.59
CA THR A 660 -23.32 -31.35 15.80
C THR A 660 -24.19 -31.78 16.97
N GLY A 661 -24.01 -33.03 17.41
CA GLY A 661 -24.60 -33.49 18.66
C GLY A 661 -24.08 -32.64 19.83
N PRO A 662 -24.90 -32.37 20.86
CA PRO A 662 -24.45 -31.61 22.02
C PRO A 662 -23.51 -32.48 22.86
N THR A 663 -22.20 -32.28 22.74
CA THR A 663 -21.26 -32.61 23.82
C THR A 663 -21.27 -31.44 24.79
N GLY A 664 -22.09 -31.57 25.83
CA GLY A 664 -22.19 -30.62 26.93
C GLY A 664 -22.60 -31.37 28.18
N GLU A 665 -21.61 -31.93 28.85
CA GLU A 665 -21.69 -32.37 30.23
C GLU A 665 -22.30 -31.26 31.08
N ARG A 666 -23.24 -31.63 31.95
CA ARG A 666 -23.84 -30.74 32.93
C ARG A 666 -22.76 -30.31 33.93
N PRO A 667 -22.76 -29.06 34.38
CA PRO A 667 -21.87 -28.64 35.45
C PRO A 667 -22.31 -29.28 36.77
N ASP A 668 -21.37 -29.94 37.43
CA ASP A 668 -21.46 -30.31 38.83
C ASP A 668 -21.54 -29.03 39.69
N GLU A 669 -22.65 -28.88 40.42
CA GLU A 669 -22.74 -27.97 41.55
C GLU A 669 -22.21 -28.66 42.81
N ALA A 670 -21.34 -27.96 43.50
CA ALA A 670 -20.69 -28.37 44.74
C ALA A 670 -21.67 -28.50 45.92
N ASP A 671 -21.39 -29.52 46.73
CA ASP A 671 -21.59 -29.67 48.18
C ASP A 671 -22.48 -28.64 48.92
N ALA A 672 -23.59 -29.16 49.46
CA ALA A 672 -24.12 -28.70 50.73
C ALA A 672 -24.76 -29.88 51.49
N ASP A 673 -24.13 -30.25 52.61
CA ASP A 673 -24.63 -31.15 53.65
C ASP A 673 -26.05 -30.79 54.11
N GLN A 674 -26.92 -31.81 54.27
CA GLN A 674 -27.71 -32.03 55.50
C GLN A 674 -28.61 -33.28 55.43
N ASP A 675 -28.35 -34.20 56.34
CA ASP A 675 -29.26 -35.03 57.15
C ASP A 675 -30.59 -35.52 56.55
N ARG A 676 -30.75 -36.85 56.45
CA ARG A 676 -31.60 -37.67 57.36
C ARG A 676 -31.85 -39.07 56.83
N ASP A 677 -31.39 -40.04 57.61
CA ASP A 677 -32.06 -41.25 58.11
C ASP A 677 -33.02 -42.08 57.24
N THR A 678 -32.84 -43.39 57.45
CA THR A 678 -33.80 -44.52 57.40
C THR A 678 -33.87 -45.40 56.14
N ASP A 679 -33.09 -46.48 56.24
CA ASP A 679 -33.60 -47.84 56.48
C ASP A 679 -33.94 -48.76 55.29
N THR A 680 -33.55 -50.02 55.52
CA THR A 680 -34.00 -51.28 54.92
C THR A 680 -33.49 -51.79 53.55
N ARG A 681 -32.47 -52.68 53.65
CA ARG A 681 -32.56 -54.16 53.53
C ARG A 681 -32.63 -54.83 52.14
N ALA A 682 -31.75 -55.84 52.03
CA ALA A 682 -31.78 -57.09 51.24
C ALA A 682 -31.05 -57.13 49.88
N GLY A 683 -29.93 -57.87 49.82
CA GLY A 683 -29.38 -58.49 48.60
C GLY A 683 -30.09 -59.81 48.27
N PRO A 684 -29.42 -60.84 47.70
CA PRO A 684 -28.15 -60.88 46.96
C PRO A 684 -28.27 -61.70 45.63
N ASP A 685 -27.12 -62.15 45.11
CA ASP A 685 -26.90 -63.33 44.25
C ASP A 685 -26.60 -63.08 42.75
N THR A 686 -25.33 -63.26 42.34
CA THR A 686 -24.76 -64.41 41.58
C THR A 686 -24.60 -64.03 40.11
N ASP A 687 -23.60 -64.39 39.31
CA ASP A 687 -22.46 -65.30 39.44
C ASP A 687 -21.52 -65.03 38.22
N THR A 688 -20.21 -65.17 38.49
CA THR A 688 -19.14 -65.80 37.67
C THR A 688 -18.85 -65.48 36.19
N ASP A 689 -17.54 -65.63 35.91
CA ASP A 689 -16.83 -65.86 34.63
C ASP A 689 -16.50 -64.61 33.79
N GLY A 690 -15.27 -64.32 33.39
CA GLY A 690 -14.01 -65.06 33.40
C GLY A 690 -13.12 -64.44 32.30
N VAL A 691 -12.04 -63.76 32.71
CA VAL A 691 -10.88 -63.39 31.86
C VAL A 691 -10.14 -64.72 31.49
N PRO A 692 -9.20 -64.87 30.53
CA PRO A 692 -8.37 -63.86 29.85
C PRO A 692 -7.92 -64.20 28.40
N GLY A 693 -7.07 -63.35 27.79
CA GLY A 693 -6.28 -63.78 26.61
C GLY A 693 -5.55 -62.68 25.85
N ALA A 694 -4.50 -62.11 26.45
CA ALA A 694 -3.42 -61.44 25.71
C ALA A 694 -2.41 -62.48 25.18
N TRP A 695 -1.61 -62.12 24.16
CA TRP A 695 -0.17 -62.44 23.91
C TRP A 695 0.20 -62.22 22.41
N PRO A 696 1.49 -62.02 22.04
CA PRO A 696 1.93 -60.77 21.38
C PRO A 696 2.88 -60.96 20.15
N GLU A 697 3.55 -59.85 19.80
CA GLU A 697 4.93 -59.67 19.26
C GLU A 697 5.22 -59.74 17.74
N ASP A 698 5.71 -58.57 17.27
CA ASP A 698 6.93 -58.29 16.52
C ASP A 698 7.38 -59.18 15.34
N HIS A 699 7.47 -58.53 14.18
CA HIS A 699 8.71 -58.44 13.39
C HIS A 699 8.70 -57.26 12.41
#